data_AF-A0A6P4DDU5-F1
#
_entry.id   AF-A0A6P4DDU5-F1
#
_cell.length_a   1.000
_cell.length_b   1.000
_cell.length_c   1.000
_cell.angle_alpha   90.00
_cell.angle_beta   90.00
_cell.angle_gamma   90.00
#
_symmetry.space_group_name_H-M   'P 1'
#
loop_
_entity.id
_entity.type
_entity.pdbx_description
1 polymer ?
#
loop_
_entity_poly.entity_id
_entity_poly.type
_entity_poly.pdbx_seq_one_letter_code
_entity_poly.pdbx_strand_id
1 'polypeptide(L)'
;MESVVLPLELIQQFKCSDFPSQQDYEAWLRRNLKVLEAGLLLYPHFPLDKADTSSQSLRRIIREAFEKPMDLGKTGESMQNFRNVVLSLAFRSFDGSVPETCHWADGFPLNLWIYQTLLGSCFDIHEEISVIEEVDEVLELIKKTWVMLGINEMLHNICFSWVLFHRYVATGQLENDLLFASSNLLAEVENDAKTVKGPFYSKVVSNVVSLMLNWAEKRLLAYHDTFHDGNIEPMESIVSIAVLSAKILSEYNRKKRDHDVAYTRVENYIRSSLRAAFAQKLDKLDPSKHSSRKQNRAFPTLSILAQHVTELAYNEKAMFSPNLKRWHPLAAGVAVATLHVCYGDELKKYVKSITELTPDAIEVLMAADKLEKDLVQIAVADSVDSEDGGKSVIREMQPYEAEAVIANLVKSWIKIRVERLGEWVNRNLQHEVWNPQANKEGLAPSAVEVLRVVDDTLEAFFLLPISMHAVLVPELMSGLDKSLQQYILKAKAGCGDRNTFAPTLPPLTRCSTGSKFHGVFRKKEKLQSAQRRKAQVGATRDNSFDTPQLCVRINTMQRVRLELVVLEKRILANLSSSKSSNNDDIYGVNLKFKLSAAAAVEGIHQICEFMAYKIVFHDLGHVLWDGLYVGEVSYSRIEPFLHELEQYLEIISSTVHDKVRTRVIVDIMQASFDGFLLVLLAGGPPRAFSLQDSAIIEEDFKYLTGLFWSNGDGLPVELIEKHSATVQAILPLFHADTEHIIQQFIQLTMEMYGSSVKSRLPMPPTPDQWSPGDPNTLLRVLCHRNDEVAAKFLKKNYNLSKKV
;
A
#
# COMPACT_ATOMS: atom_id res chain seq x y z
N MET A 1 49.83 -51.09 -60.35
CA MET A 1 50.04 -49.75 -59.74
C MET A 1 49.56 -49.78 -58.28
N GLU A 2 49.78 -50.88 -57.55
CA GLU A 2 49.00 -51.19 -56.32
C GLU A 2 49.76 -50.96 -55.00
N SER A 3 50.95 -50.34 -55.04
CA SER A 3 51.87 -50.28 -53.90
C SER A 3 52.50 -48.89 -53.67
N VAL A 4 51.77 -47.80 -53.98
CA VAL A 4 52.29 -46.43 -53.90
C VAL A 4 51.64 -45.64 -52.75
N VAL A 5 52.47 -45.13 -51.84
CA VAL A 5 52.07 -44.10 -50.87
C VAL A 5 52.28 -42.73 -51.49
N LEU A 6 51.22 -42.15 -52.07
CA LEU A 6 51.33 -40.96 -52.92
C LEU A 6 52.03 -39.76 -52.26
N PRO A 7 51.70 -39.34 -51.02
CA PRO A 7 52.36 -38.19 -50.40
C PRO A 7 53.84 -38.45 -50.12
N LEU A 8 54.22 -39.70 -49.86
CA LEU A 8 55.61 -40.10 -49.66
C LEU A 8 56.41 -39.98 -50.96
N GLU A 9 55.84 -40.44 -52.08
CA GLU A 9 56.48 -40.30 -53.40
C GLU A 9 56.59 -38.84 -53.84
N LEU A 10 55.55 -38.03 -53.59
CA LEU A 10 55.59 -36.59 -53.85
C LEU A 10 56.72 -35.91 -53.07
N ILE A 11 56.85 -36.19 -51.77
CA ILE A 11 57.95 -35.64 -50.94
C ILE A 11 59.33 -36.11 -51.42
N GLN A 12 59.45 -37.32 -52.02
CA GLN A 12 60.72 -37.79 -52.59
C GLN A 12 61.11 -37.09 -53.89
N GLN A 13 60.12 -36.78 -54.73
CA GLN A 13 60.37 -36.30 -56.09
C GLN A 13 60.65 -34.80 -56.17
N PHE A 14 59.96 -33.99 -55.37
CA PHE A 14 60.05 -32.54 -55.45
C PHE A 14 61.05 -31.96 -54.44
N LYS A 15 61.86 -31.01 -54.91
CA LYS A 15 62.85 -30.28 -54.12
C LYS A 15 62.40 -28.84 -53.92
N CYS A 16 62.99 -28.15 -52.94
CA CYS A 16 62.73 -26.74 -52.68
C CYS A 16 62.97 -25.85 -53.93
N SER A 17 63.87 -26.24 -54.84
CA SER A 17 64.11 -25.55 -56.12
C SER A 17 62.93 -25.54 -57.08
N ASP A 18 61.96 -26.43 -56.90
CA ASP A 18 60.84 -26.62 -57.82
C ASP A 18 59.64 -25.70 -57.47
N PHE A 19 59.79 -24.86 -56.43
CA PHE A 19 58.75 -23.98 -55.92
C PHE A 19 59.15 -22.49 -56.04
N PRO A 20 58.17 -21.57 -56.18
CA PRO A 20 58.43 -20.13 -56.31
C PRO A 20 59.13 -19.51 -55.09
N SER A 21 58.90 -20.08 -53.91
CA SER A 21 59.50 -19.62 -52.66
C SER A 21 59.71 -20.78 -51.67
N GLN A 22 60.63 -20.59 -50.73
CA GLN A 22 60.83 -21.53 -49.62
C GLN A 22 59.56 -21.66 -48.76
N GLN A 23 58.79 -20.58 -48.60
CA GLN A 23 57.53 -20.60 -47.84
C GLN A 23 56.47 -21.49 -48.52
N ASP A 24 56.40 -21.46 -49.86
CA ASP A 24 55.47 -22.30 -50.62
C ASP A 24 55.88 -23.79 -50.55
N TYR A 25 57.17 -24.08 -50.64
CA TYR A 25 57.70 -25.43 -50.44
C TYR A 25 57.39 -25.95 -49.03
N GLU A 26 57.60 -25.14 -47.98
CA GLU A 26 57.29 -25.51 -46.60
C GLU A 26 55.79 -25.73 -46.38
N ALA A 27 54.94 -24.88 -46.97
CA ALA A 27 53.49 -25.04 -46.92
C ALA A 27 53.04 -26.33 -47.63
N TRP A 28 53.60 -26.64 -48.79
CA TRP A 28 53.34 -27.87 -49.53
C TRP A 28 53.82 -29.12 -48.78
N LEU A 29 55.04 -29.09 -48.21
CA LEU A 29 55.59 -30.21 -47.44
C LEU A 29 54.74 -30.48 -46.20
N ARG A 30 54.35 -29.43 -45.47
CA ARG A 30 53.44 -29.53 -44.31
C ARG A 30 52.09 -30.12 -44.70
N ARG A 31 51.53 -29.79 -45.86
CA ARG A 31 50.27 -30.39 -46.35
C ARG A 31 50.43 -31.90 -46.55
N ASN A 32 51.48 -32.34 -47.24
CA ASN A 32 51.73 -33.76 -47.50
C ASN A 32 52.00 -34.55 -46.20
N LEU A 33 52.76 -33.97 -45.26
CA LEU A 33 52.98 -34.57 -43.94
C LEU A 33 51.69 -34.71 -43.14
N LYS A 34 50.78 -33.73 -43.20
CA LYS A 34 49.46 -33.82 -42.57
C LYS A 34 48.59 -34.91 -43.19
N VAL A 35 48.67 -35.13 -44.50
CA VAL A 35 47.95 -36.23 -45.16
C VAL A 35 48.46 -37.59 -44.66
N LEU A 36 49.78 -37.76 -44.52
CA LEU A 36 50.36 -38.97 -43.93
C LEU A 36 50.00 -39.13 -42.44
N GLU A 37 49.99 -38.05 -41.68
CA GLU A 37 49.55 -38.04 -40.28
C GLU A 37 48.10 -38.51 -40.16
N ALA A 38 47.21 -37.98 -41.00
CA ALA A 38 45.79 -38.32 -41.00
C ALA A 38 45.57 -39.79 -41.35
N GLY A 39 46.18 -40.29 -42.42
CA GLY A 39 46.00 -41.66 -42.90
C GLY A 39 46.66 -42.73 -42.03
N LEU A 40 47.87 -42.49 -41.53
CA LEU A 40 48.67 -43.53 -40.86
C LEU A 40 48.65 -43.46 -39.33
N LEU A 41 48.39 -42.28 -38.74
CA LEU A 41 48.46 -42.07 -37.29
C LEU A 41 47.12 -41.79 -36.64
N LEU A 42 46.28 -40.99 -37.28
CA LEU A 42 45.00 -40.55 -36.71
C LEU A 42 43.86 -41.51 -37.07
N TYR A 43 43.81 -41.97 -38.32
CA TYR A 43 42.74 -42.80 -38.85
C TYR A 43 43.21 -43.98 -39.70
N PRO A 44 44.14 -44.82 -39.19
CA PRO A 44 44.56 -46.00 -39.93
C PRO A 44 43.43 -47.01 -40.04
N HIS A 45 43.40 -47.76 -41.14
CA HIS A 45 42.46 -48.86 -41.35
C HIS A 45 42.55 -49.91 -40.23
N PHE A 46 43.77 -50.13 -39.71
CA PHE A 46 44.05 -50.99 -38.57
C PHE A 46 44.40 -50.17 -37.32
N PRO A 47 43.83 -50.48 -36.15
CA PRO A 47 44.11 -49.74 -34.92
C PRO A 47 45.59 -49.86 -34.51
N LEU A 48 46.18 -48.74 -34.07
CA LEU A 48 47.57 -48.69 -33.60
C LEU A 48 47.67 -49.12 -32.14
N ASP A 49 48.65 -49.96 -31.82
CA ASP A 49 49.05 -50.17 -30.42
C ASP A 49 49.86 -48.97 -29.91
N LYS A 50 49.66 -48.59 -28.65
CA LYS A 50 50.38 -47.46 -28.02
C LYS A 50 51.90 -47.68 -27.94
N ALA A 51 52.33 -48.94 -27.97
CA ALA A 51 53.74 -49.36 -27.93
C ALA A 51 54.42 -49.40 -29.32
N ASP A 52 53.72 -49.09 -30.40
CA ASP A 52 54.25 -49.18 -31.75
C ASP A 52 55.33 -48.11 -32.02
N THR A 53 56.57 -48.58 -32.13
CA THR A 53 57.78 -47.77 -32.35
C THR A 53 57.72 -46.99 -33.67
N SER A 54 57.08 -47.53 -34.71
CA SER A 54 56.93 -46.85 -36.00
C SER A 54 55.97 -45.66 -35.90
N SER A 55 54.86 -45.81 -35.16
CA SER A 55 53.91 -44.72 -34.92
C SER A 55 54.51 -43.56 -34.11
N GLN A 56 55.30 -43.89 -33.08
CA GLN A 56 55.98 -42.89 -32.24
C GLN A 56 57.10 -42.18 -33.01
N SER A 57 57.84 -42.92 -33.84
CA SER A 57 58.88 -42.36 -34.70
C SER A 57 58.29 -41.41 -35.74
N LEU A 58 57.17 -41.76 -36.38
CA LEU A 58 56.50 -40.86 -37.33
C LEU A 58 55.98 -39.58 -36.65
N ARG A 59 55.36 -39.68 -35.46
CA ARG A 59 54.92 -38.51 -34.68
C ARG A 59 56.08 -37.56 -34.37
N ARG A 60 57.24 -38.11 -34.00
CA ARG A 60 58.45 -37.32 -33.75
C ARG A 60 58.96 -36.64 -35.03
N ILE A 61 59.07 -37.38 -36.13
CA ILE A 61 59.52 -36.84 -37.43
C ILE A 61 58.60 -35.70 -37.89
N ILE A 62 57.28 -35.88 -37.79
CA ILE A 62 56.30 -34.85 -38.16
C ILE A 62 56.44 -33.61 -37.27
N ARG A 63 56.57 -33.79 -35.94
CA ARG A 63 56.77 -32.68 -35.00
C ARG A 63 58.06 -31.92 -35.28
N GLU A 64 59.17 -32.63 -35.50
CA GLU A 64 60.46 -32.02 -35.83
C GLU A 64 60.37 -31.24 -37.15
N ALA A 65 59.65 -31.75 -38.16
CA ALA A 65 59.42 -31.07 -39.43
C ALA A 65 58.56 -29.79 -39.31
N PHE A 66 57.73 -29.67 -38.28
CA PHE A 66 56.96 -28.46 -38.00
C PHE A 66 57.78 -27.40 -37.25
N GLU A 67 58.67 -27.80 -36.33
CA GLU A 67 59.52 -26.90 -35.53
C GLU A 67 60.72 -26.37 -36.32
N LYS A 68 61.32 -27.18 -37.19
CA LYS A 68 62.31 -26.78 -38.19
C LYS A 68 61.97 -27.46 -39.50
N PRO A 69 61.73 -26.75 -40.61
CA PRO A 69 61.46 -27.37 -41.90
C PRO A 69 62.65 -28.27 -42.26
N MET A 70 62.47 -29.57 -42.09
CA MET A 70 63.53 -30.54 -42.26
C MET A 70 64.06 -30.45 -43.69
N ASP A 71 65.40 -30.46 -43.83
CA ASP A 71 66.13 -30.62 -45.09
C ASP A 71 65.98 -32.09 -45.59
N LEU A 72 64.74 -32.59 -45.69
CA LEU A 72 64.39 -33.95 -46.17
C LEU A 72 64.97 -34.25 -47.57
N GLY A 73 65.36 -33.22 -48.32
CA GLY A 73 66.00 -33.31 -49.63
C GLY A 73 67.53 -33.38 -49.66
N LYS A 74 68.27 -33.22 -48.53
CA LYS A 74 69.75 -33.17 -48.54
C LYS A 74 70.46 -34.40 -47.93
N THR A 75 69.82 -35.14 -47.03
CA THR A 75 70.41 -36.33 -46.39
C THR A 75 69.62 -37.59 -46.76
N GLY A 76 70.22 -38.46 -47.59
CA GLY A 76 69.57 -39.71 -48.02
C GLY A 76 69.15 -40.62 -46.87
N GLU A 77 69.83 -40.56 -45.72
CA GLU A 77 69.56 -41.39 -44.55
C GLU A 77 68.28 -40.97 -43.78
N SER A 78 68.02 -39.66 -43.65
CA SER A 78 66.79 -39.17 -42.99
C SER A 78 65.55 -39.47 -43.83
N MET A 79 65.66 -39.36 -45.16
CA MET A 79 64.56 -39.71 -46.07
C MET A 79 64.33 -41.23 -46.12
N GLN A 80 65.39 -42.04 -46.05
CA GLN A 80 65.27 -43.49 -45.97
C GLN A 80 64.61 -43.94 -44.66
N ASN A 81 64.96 -43.32 -43.53
CA ASN A 81 64.31 -43.58 -42.25
C ASN A 81 62.83 -43.18 -42.25
N PHE A 82 62.49 -42.02 -42.81
CA PHE A 82 61.09 -41.60 -42.99
C PHE A 82 60.31 -42.57 -43.89
N ARG A 83 60.89 -42.96 -45.02
CA ARG A 83 60.30 -43.95 -45.95
C ARG A 83 60.04 -45.29 -45.27
N ASN A 84 61.01 -45.82 -44.54
CA ASN A 84 60.88 -47.11 -43.84
C ASN A 84 59.74 -47.06 -42.79
N VAL A 85 59.65 -45.96 -42.04
CA VAL A 85 58.57 -45.76 -41.05
C VAL A 85 57.20 -45.66 -41.73
N VAL A 86 57.08 -44.85 -42.79
CA VAL A 86 55.81 -44.67 -43.51
C VAL A 86 55.34 -45.97 -44.18
N LEU A 87 56.24 -46.71 -44.83
CA LEU A 87 55.90 -47.99 -45.45
C LEU A 87 55.53 -49.06 -44.42
N SER A 88 56.22 -49.12 -43.27
CA SER A 88 55.86 -50.00 -42.13
C SER A 88 54.47 -49.71 -41.57
N LEU A 89 54.03 -48.45 -41.60
CA LEU A 89 52.68 -48.07 -41.20
C LEU A 89 51.63 -48.38 -42.28
N ALA A 90 51.97 -48.18 -43.55
CA ALA A 90 51.06 -48.35 -44.68
C ALA A 90 50.78 -49.81 -45.04
N PHE A 91 51.76 -50.70 -44.87
CA PHE A 91 51.66 -52.12 -45.21
C PHE A 91 51.50 -52.96 -43.93
N ARG A 92 50.34 -52.88 -43.28
CA ARG A 92 50.04 -53.66 -42.06
C ARG A 92 49.02 -54.75 -42.34
N SER A 93 49.19 -55.92 -41.74
CA SER A 93 48.25 -57.05 -41.81
C SER A 93 47.88 -57.53 -40.39
N PHE A 94 46.64 -58.00 -40.21
CA PHE A 94 46.13 -58.48 -38.91
C PHE A 94 46.69 -59.87 -38.53
N ASP A 95 47.19 -60.63 -39.51
CA ASP A 95 47.60 -62.04 -39.36
C ASP A 95 49.14 -62.24 -39.49
N GLY A 96 49.92 -61.15 -39.56
CA GLY A 96 51.38 -61.23 -39.73
C GLY A 96 51.84 -61.77 -41.10
N SER A 97 50.92 -61.99 -42.03
CA SER A 97 51.20 -62.33 -43.43
C SER A 97 51.77 -61.14 -44.20
N VAL A 98 52.48 -61.42 -45.30
CA VAL A 98 53.02 -60.35 -46.18
C VAL A 98 51.85 -59.53 -46.72
N PRO A 99 51.76 -58.23 -46.40
CA PRO A 99 50.66 -57.38 -46.83
C PRO A 99 50.78 -57.10 -48.34
N GLU A 100 49.84 -57.64 -49.12
CA GLU A 100 49.77 -57.41 -50.58
C GLU A 100 49.18 -56.03 -50.92
N THR A 101 48.45 -55.41 -49.99
CA THR A 101 47.71 -54.15 -50.20
C THR A 101 48.26 -53.01 -49.35
N CYS A 102 48.40 -51.83 -49.95
CA CYS A 102 48.88 -50.61 -49.28
C CYS A 102 47.73 -49.81 -48.66
N HIS A 103 47.64 -49.77 -47.34
CA HIS A 103 46.55 -49.16 -46.58
C HIS A 103 46.91 -47.77 -46.02
N TRP A 104 47.37 -46.84 -46.86
CA TRP A 104 47.78 -45.49 -46.42
C TRP A 104 46.67 -44.44 -46.45
N ALA A 105 45.63 -44.67 -47.25
CA ALA A 105 44.52 -43.75 -47.52
C ALA A 105 43.14 -44.33 -47.15
N ASP A 106 43.12 -45.50 -46.52
CA ASP A 106 41.91 -46.31 -46.30
C ASP A 106 41.08 -45.84 -45.09
N GLY A 107 41.54 -44.78 -44.42
CA GLY A 107 40.84 -44.13 -43.34
C GLY A 107 39.61 -43.40 -43.83
N PHE A 108 38.46 -43.71 -43.23
CA PHE A 108 37.19 -43.08 -43.56
C PHE A 108 37.20 -41.52 -43.53
N PRO A 109 37.98 -40.84 -42.66
CA PRO A 109 38.05 -39.38 -42.66
C PRO A 109 38.66 -38.75 -43.92
N LEU A 110 39.57 -39.44 -44.61
CA LEU A 110 40.08 -38.97 -45.90
C LEU A 110 39.00 -39.09 -46.97
N ASN A 111 38.24 -40.19 -46.98
CA ASN A 111 37.09 -40.36 -47.87
C ASN A 111 36.03 -39.28 -47.66
N LEU A 112 35.73 -38.93 -46.40
CA LEU A 112 34.83 -37.82 -46.08
C LEU A 112 35.35 -36.47 -46.56
N TRP A 113 36.66 -36.22 -46.47
CA TRP A 113 37.26 -34.97 -46.93
C TRP A 113 37.23 -34.84 -48.46
N ILE A 114 37.54 -35.93 -49.18
CA ILE A 114 37.39 -36.01 -50.63
C ILE A 114 35.93 -35.78 -51.00
N TYR A 115 35.00 -36.44 -50.30
CA TYR A 115 33.58 -36.30 -50.55
C TYR A 115 33.06 -34.88 -50.28
N GLN A 116 33.50 -34.24 -49.21
CA GLN A 116 33.18 -32.83 -48.91
C GLN A 116 33.71 -31.90 -50.01
N THR A 117 34.90 -32.19 -50.56
CA THR A 117 35.48 -31.44 -51.67
C THR A 117 34.67 -31.61 -52.96
N LEU A 118 34.19 -32.83 -53.24
CA LEU A 118 33.28 -33.11 -54.35
C LEU A 118 31.95 -32.36 -54.19
N LEU A 119 31.35 -32.36 -53.00
CA LEU A 119 30.14 -31.55 -52.74
C LEU A 119 30.40 -30.04 -52.91
N GLY A 120 31.64 -29.59 -52.74
CA GLY A 120 32.06 -28.23 -53.04
C GLY A 120 31.92 -27.84 -54.51
N SER A 121 31.85 -28.79 -55.45
CA SER A 121 31.61 -28.51 -56.87
C SER A 121 30.15 -28.20 -57.20
N CYS A 122 29.24 -28.26 -56.21
CA CYS A 122 27.85 -27.83 -56.38
C CYS A 122 27.68 -26.30 -56.33
N PHE A 123 28.76 -25.55 -56.10
CA PHE A 123 28.74 -24.09 -55.98
C PHE A 123 29.57 -23.44 -57.08
N ASP A 124 29.16 -22.24 -57.49
CA ASP A 124 29.89 -21.46 -58.47
C ASP A 124 31.28 -21.06 -57.94
N ILE A 125 32.28 -21.09 -58.83
CA ILE A 125 33.69 -20.78 -58.54
C ILE A 125 33.90 -19.26 -58.40
N HIS A 126 33.09 -18.46 -59.10
CA HIS A 126 33.13 -17.01 -59.13
C HIS A 126 32.18 -16.39 -58.11
N GLU A 127 31.05 -17.04 -57.84
CA GLU A 127 30.07 -16.60 -56.83
C GLU A 127 29.86 -17.70 -55.78
N GLU A 128 30.65 -17.64 -54.70
CA GLU A 128 30.68 -18.73 -53.71
C GLU A 128 29.33 -19.03 -53.03
N ILE A 129 28.37 -18.13 -53.15
CA ILE A 129 27.04 -18.18 -52.53
C ILE A 129 26.03 -18.91 -53.43
N SER A 130 26.25 -18.91 -54.75
CA SER A 130 25.31 -19.45 -55.73
C SER A 130 25.51 -20.94 -55.96
N VAL A 131 24.41 -21.68 -55.99
CA VAL A 131 24.37 -23.09 -56.41
C VAL A 131 24.31 -23.12 -57.94
N ILE A 132 25.10 -23.99 -58.56
CA ILE A 132 25.12 -24.12 -60.04
C ILE A 132 23.77 -24.61 -60.58
N GLU A 133 23.41 -24.21 -61.80
CA GLU A 133 22.14 -24.61 -62.42
C GLU A 133 22.04 -26.15 -62.61
N GLU A 134 23.17 -26.81 -62.89
CA GLU A 134 23.26 -28.26 -63.13
C GLU A 134 23.54 -29.08 -61.86
N VAL A 135 23.14 -28.58 -60.67
CA VAL A 135 23.45 -29.22 -59.38
C VAL A 135 22.96 -30.67 -59.32
N ASP A 136 21.79 -30.98 -59.87
CA ASP A 136 21.24 -32.34 -59.90
C ASP A 136 22.10 -33.30 -60.74
N GLU A 137 22.62 -32.83 -61.88
CA GLU A 137 23.51 -33.61 -62.73
C GLU A 137 24.85 -33.88 -62.05
N VAL A 138 25.38 -32.88 -61.35
CA VAL A 138 26.63 -32.98 -60.57
C VAL A 138 26.45 -33.93 -59.39
N LEU A 139 25.32 -33.86 -58.66
CA LEU A 139 25.03 -34.79 -57.57
C LEU A 139 24.89 -36.23 -58.07
N GLU A 140 24.28 -36.47 -59.23
CA GLU A 140 24.22 -37.81 -59.85
C GLU A 140 25.61 -38.34 -60.27
N LEU A 141 26.52 -37.47 -60.69
CA LEU A 141 27.93 -37.85 -60.93
C LEU A 141 28.67 -38.17 -59.62
N ILE A 142 28.50 -37.37 -58.58
CA ILE A 142 29.07 -37.60 -57.25
C ILE A 142 28.55 -38.90 -56.65
N LYS A 143 27.28 -39.25 -56.88
CA LYS A 143 26.67 -40.50 -56.40
C LYS A 143 27.37 -41.75 -56.92
N LYS A 144 27.97 -41.70 -58.12
CA LYS A 144 28.77 -42.82 -58.67
C LYS A 144 30.03 -43.10 -57.85
N THR A 145 30.52 -42.15 -57.05
CA THR A 145 31.70 -42.34 -56.19
C THR A 145 31.36 -42.97 -54.84
N TRP A 146 30.08 -43.18 -54.51
CA TRP A 146 29.64 -43.67 -53.19
C TRP A 146 30.25 -45.01 -52.81
N VAL A 147 30.23 -45.99 -53.71
CA VAL A 147 30.78 -47.34 -53.47
C VAL A 147 32.29 -47.27 -53.17
N MET A 148 33.02 -46.43 -53.91
CA MET A 148 34.46 -46.27 -53.76
C MET A 148 34.86 -45.56 -52.45
N LEU A 149 34.06 -44.57 -52.04
CA LEU A 149 34.33 -43.77 -50.84
C LEU A 149 33.68 -44.34 -49.56
N GLY A 150 32.86 -45.39 -49.68
CA GLY A 150 32.09 -45.95 -48.56
C GLY A 150 30.98 -45.03 -48.08
N ILE A 151 30.45 -44.17 -48.96
CA ILE A 151 29.35 -43.24 -48.66
C ILE A 151 28.01 -43.91 -48.99
N ASN A 152 27.01 -43.66 -48.15
CA ASN A 152 25.62 -44.00 -48.42
C ASN A 152 24.77 -42.73 -48.33
N GLU A 153 23.49 -42.84 -48.69
CA GLU A 153 22.53 -41.73 -48.67
C GLU A 153 22.48 -41.01 -47.31
N MET A 154 22.47 -41.76 -46.21
CA MET A 154 22.46 -41.21 -44.85
C MET A 154 23.70 -40.35 -44.56
N LEU A 155 24.89 -40.79 -44.99
CA LEU A 155 26.12 -40.02 -44.86
C LEU A 155 26.16 -38.84 -45.83
N HIS A 156 25.58 -38.97 -47.01
CA HIS A 156 25.42 -37.86 -47.93
C HIS A 156 24.59 -36.74 -47.32
N ASN A 157 23.42 -37.05 -46.75
CA ASN A 157 22.51 -36.06 -46.18
C ASN A 157 23.18 -35.21 -45.08
N ILE A 158 23.92 -35.84 -44.17
CA ILE A 158 24.65 -35.09 -43.12
C ILE A 158 25.85 -34.31 -43.68
N CYS A 159 26.60 -34.88 -44.63
CA CYS A 159 27.74 -34.19 -45.25
C CYS A 159 27.29 -32.99 -46.09
N PHE A 160 26.20 -33.13 -46.85
CA PHE A 160 25.70 -32.08 -47.71
C PHE A 160 25.01 -30.97 -46.90
N SER A 161 24.24 -31.34 -45.86
CA SER A 161 23.76 -30.38 -44.87
C SER A 161 24.91 -29.56 -44.25
N TRP A 162 25.99 -30.23 -43.83
CA TRP A 162 27.16 -29.53 -43.30
C TRP A 162 27.80 -28.58 -44.32
N VAL A 163 27.94 -28.98 -45.58
CA VAL A 163 28.53 -28.14 -46.63
C VAL A 163 27.68 -26.89 -46.86
N LEU A 164 26.35 -27.04 -47.02
CA LEU A 164 25.42 -25.93 -47.19
C LEU A 164 25.47 -24.96 -45.99
N PHE A 165 25.40 -25.50 -44.77
CA PHE A 165 25.52 -24.70 -43.54
C PHE A 165 26.87 -23.99 -43.42
N HIS A 166 27.97 -24.70 -43.66
CA HIS A 166 29.30 -24.13 -43.59
C HIS A 166 29.49 -23.02 -44.63
N ARG A 167 28.94 -23.20 -45.84
CA ARG A 167 28.96 -22.18 -46.90
C ARG A 167 28.19 -20.92 -46.47
N TYR A 168 26.99 -21.07 -45.92
CA TYR A 168 26.22 -19.96 -45.36
C TYR A 168 26.99 -19.20 -44.27
N VAL A 169 27.65 -19.93 -43.36
CA VAL A 169 28.44 -19.31 -42.28
C VAL A 169 29.70 -18.61 -42.82
N ALA A 170 30.40 -19.24 -43.77
CA ALA A 170 31.66 -18.73 -44.34
C ALA A 170 31.44 -17.47 -45.19
N THR A 171 30.30 -17.39 -45.88
CA THR A 171 29.93 -16.26 -46.76
C THR A 171 29.29 -15.09 -46.01
N GLY A 172 29.21 -15.16 -44.67
CA GLY A 172 28.76 -14.05 -43.85
C GLY A 172 27.25 -13.97 -43.62
N GLN A 173 26.52 -15.09 -43.76
CA GLN A 173 25.06 -15.18 -43.53
C GLN A 173 24.22 -14.41 -44.57
N LEU A 174 24.63 -14.42 -45.84
CA LEU A 174 23.97 -13.64 -46.90
C LEU A 174 22.79 -14.37 -47.57
N GLU A 175 22.85 -15.70 -47.70
CA GLU A 175 21.88 -16.48 -48.49
C GLU A 175 21.07 -17.45 -47.62
N ASN A 176 19.84 -17.06 -47.30
CA ASN A 176 18.97 -17.80 -46.39
C ASN A 176 18.53 -19.16 -46.96
N ASP A 177 18.50 -19.30 -48.29
CA ASP A 177 18.11 -20.52 -48.97
C ASP A 177 19.07 -21.68 -48.69
N LEU A 178 20.38 -21.41 -48.56
CA LEU A 178 21.38 -22.40 -48.17
C LEU A 178 21.12 -22.94 -46.76
N LEU A 179 20.73 -22.04 -45.84
CA LEU A 179 20.42 -22.40 -44.47
C LEU A 179 19.12 -23.22 -44.39
N PHE A 180 18.11 -22.82 -45.17
CA PHE A 180 16.85 -23.55 -45.28
C PHE A 180 17.04 -24.95 -45.88
N ALA A 181 17.81 -25.07 -46.97
CA ALA A 181 18.17 -26.35 -47.59
C ALA A 181 18.93 -27.26 -46.60
N SER A 182 19.90 -26.71 -45.86
CA SER A 182 20.58 -27.43 -44.79
C SER A 182 19.62 -27.93 -43.71
N SER A 183 18.63 -27.13 -43.32
CA SER A 183 17.62 -27.54 -42.33
C SER A 183 16.76 -28.69 -42.86
N ASN A 184 16.38 -28.67 -44.13
CA ASN A 184 15.55 -29.74 -44.72
C ASN A 184 16.30 -31.08 -44.74
N LEU A 185 17.58 -31.07 -45.15
CA LEU A 185 18.43 -32.26 -45.10
C LEU A 185 18.64 -32.77 -43.67
N LEU A 186 18.77 -31.88 -42.67
CA LEU A 186 18.82 -32.31 -41.27
C LEU A 186 17.54 -33.00 -40.80
N ALA A 187 16.37 -32.63 -41.32
CA ALA A 187 15.12 -33.30 -40.98
C ALA A 187 15.09 -34.75 -41.49
N GLU A 188 15.69 -35.00 -42.66
CA GLU A 188 15.91 -36.37 -43.16
C GLU A 188 16.88 -37.14 -42.25
N VAL A 189 17.98 -36.49 -41.83
CA VAL A 189 18.96 -37.08 -40.89
C VAL A 189 18.31 -37.42 -39.54
N GLU A 190 17.33 -36.63 -39.06
CA GLU A 190 16.56 -36.94 -37.85
C GLU A 190 15.74 -38.23 -38.00
N ASN A 191 15.05 -38.41 -39.12
CA ASN A 191 14.29 -39.64 -39.39
C ASN A 191 15.22 -40.86 -39.45
N ASP A 192 16.36 -40.66 -40.10
CA ASP A 192 17.44 -41.62 -40.19
C ASP A 192 18.01 -42.02 -38.82
N ALA A 193 18.14 -41.09 -37.87
CA ALA A 193 18.72 -41.34 -36.55
C ALA A 193 17.91 -42.32 -35.68
N LYS A 194 16.62 -42.53 -36.00
CA LYS A 194 15.73 -43.45 -35.25
C LYS A 194 16.02 -44.95 -35.51
N THR A 195 16.84 -45.28 -36.51
CA THR A 195 17.22 -46.66 -36.84
C THR A 195 18.56 -47.05 -36.20
N VAL A 196 18.74 -48.33 -35.83
CA VAL A 196 20.00 -48.80 -35.21
C VAL A 196 21.13 -48.78 -36.24
N LYS A 197 22.21 -48.03 -35.95
CA LYS A 197 23.30 -47.76 -36.89
C LYS A 197 24.69 -48.03 -36.31
N GLY A 198 25.66 -48.24 -37.19
CA GLY A 198 27.06 -48.52 -36.84
C GLY A 198 27.74 -47.38 -36.07
N PRO A 199 28.73 -47.68 -35.22
CA PRO A 199 29.39 -46.71 -34.32
C PRO A 199 30.08 -45.56 -35.05
N PHE A 200 30.50 -45.80 -36.30
CA PHE A 200 31.15 -44.82 -37.14
C PHE A 200 30.20 -43.69 -37.57
N TYR A 201 29.03 -44.04 -38.13
CA TYR A 201 28.00 -43.08 -38.55
C TYR A 201 27.57 -42.18 -37.39
N SER A 202 27.28 -42.79 -36.24
CA SER A 202 26.87 -42.08 -35.02
C SER A 202 27.92 -41.06 -34.56
N LYS A 203 29.22 -41.35 -34.74
CA LYS A 203 30.31 -40.43 -34.38
C LYS A 203 30.38 -39.24 -35.33
N VAL A 204 30.24 -39.46 -36.64
CA VAL A 204 30.25 -38.38 -37.64
C VAL A 204 29.05 -37.44 -37.43
N VAL A 205 27.85 -38.01 -37.33
CA VAL A 205 26.62 -37.24 -37.11
C VAL A 205 26.71 -36.45 -35.81
N SER A 206 27.08 -37.10 -34.69
CA SER A 206 27.21 -36.41 -33.40
C SER A 206 28.18 -35.22 -33.46
N ASN A 207 29.35 -35.39 -34.09
CA ASN A 207 30.32 -34.31 -34.23
C ASN A 207 29.79 -33.14 -35.08
N VAL A 208 29.28 -33.42 -36.29
CA VAL A 208 28.78 -32.39 -37.21
C VAL A 208 27.62 -31.63 -36.58
N VAL A 209 26.64 -32.37 -36.08
CA VAL A 209 25.44 -31.81 -35.47
C VAL A 209 25.78 -31.02 -34.21
N SER A 210 26.79 -31.44 -33.43
CA SER A 210 27.25 -30.65 -32.27
C SER A 210 27.84 -29.29 -32.67
N LEU A 211 28.55 -29.21 -33.81
CA LEU A 211 29.12 -27.96 -34.30
C LEU A 211 28.02 -27.00 -34.77
N MET A 212 27.05 -27.52 -35.52
CA MET A 212 25.89 -26.76 -35.99
C MET A 212 25.05 -26.26 -34.81
N LEU A 213 24.78 -27.14 -33.83
CA LEU A 213 24.06 -26.79 -32.61
C LEU A 213 24.79 -25.69 -31.82
N ASN A 214 26.08 -25.86 -31.55
CA ASN A 214 26.86 -24.87 -30.79
C ASN A 214 26.88 -23.50 -31.47
N TRP A 215 26.91 -23.46 -32.81
CA TRP A 215 26.85 -22.21 -33.55
C TRP A 215 25.46 -21.55 -33.46
N ALA A 216 24.39 -22.34 -33.58
CA ALA A 216 23.02 -21.85 -33.49
C ALA A 216 22.69 -21.38 -32.07
N GLU A 217 23.05 -22.15 -31.04
CA GLU A 217 22.78 -21.81 -29.64
C GLU A 217 23.45 -20.52 -29.19
N LYS A 218 24.66 -20.21 -29.68
CA LYS A 218 25.31 -18.92 -29.38
C LYS A 218 24.49 -17.71 -29.81
N ARG A 219 23.71 -17.84 -30.88
CA ARG A 219 22.81 -16.79 -31.39
C ARG A 219 21.47 -16.83 -30.67
N LEU A 220 20.90 -18.01 -30.49
CA LEU A 220 19.57 -18.18 -29.91
C LEU A 220 19.52 -17.91 -28.39
N LEU A 221 20.59 -18.16 -27.64
CA LEU A 221 20.62 -17.87 -26.19
C LEU A 221 20.60 -16.36 -25.87
N ALA A 222 20.91 -15.52 -26.87
CA ALA A 222 20.88 -14.06 -26.81
C ALA A 222 20.34 -13.49 -28.13
N TYR A 223 19.21 -14.03 -28.61
CA TYR A 223 18.63 -13.64 -29.90
C TYR A 223 18.25 -12.15 -29.97
N HIS A 224 17.91 -11.55 -28.84
CA HIS A 224 17.65 -10.11 -28.74
C HIS A 224 18.86 -9.23 -29.10
N ASP A 225 20.08 -9.74 -28.95
CA ASP A 225 21.32 -9.03 -29.34
C ASP A 225 21.73 -9.36 -30.78
N THR A 226 21.23 -10.48 -31.32
CA THR A 226 21.66 -11.01 -32.62
C THR A 226 20.72 -10.61 -33.76
N PHE A 227 19.41 -10.58 -33.49
CA PHE A 227 18.38 -10.36 -34.49
C PHE A 227 17.67 -9.02 -34.25
N HIS A 228 17.33 -8.35 -35.36
CA HIS A 228 16.62 -7.08 -35.42
C HIS A 228 15.73 -7.09 -36.67
N ASP A 229 14.88 -6.09 -36.87
CA ASP A 229 13.88 -6.07 -37.96
C ASP A 229 14.48 -6.31 -39.35
N GLY A 230 15.74 -5.92 -39.58
CA GLY A 230 16.45 -6.12 -40.84
C GLY A 230 17.08 -7.49 -41.06
N ASN A 231 17.09 -8.39 -40.06
CA ASN A 231 17.74 -9.70 -40.15
C ASN A 231 16.95 -10.80 -39.42
N ILE A 232 15.63 -10.69 -39.33
CA ILE A 232 14.80 -11.66 -38.61
C ILE A 232 14.52 -12.93 -39.41
N GLU A 233 14.53 -12.83 -40.74
CA GLU A 233 14.22 -13.93 -41.68
C GLU A 233 14.98 -15.24 -41.42
N PRO A 234 16.31 -15.27 -41.19
CA PRO A 234 17.03 -16.52 -40.94
C PRO A 234 16.69 -17.18 -39.59
N MET A 235 16.04 -16.47 -38.66
CA MET A 235 15.84 -16.96 -37.29
C MET A 235 15.07 -18.27 -37.25
N GLU A 236 14.01 -18.43 -38.05
CA GLU A 236 13.23 -19.68 -38.09
C GLU A 236 14.12 -20.87 -38.51
N SER A 237 14.91 -20.71 -39.58
CA SER A 237 15.85 -21.73 -40.06
C SER A 237 16.94 -22.05 -39.03
N ILE A 238 17.44 -21.04 -38.30
CA ILE A 238 18.44 -21.24 -37.22
C ILE A 238 17.83 -22.02 -36.05
N VAL A 239 16.59 -21.71 -35.64
CA VAL A 239 15.87 -22.46 -34.60
C VAL A 239 15.62 -23.90 -35.06
N SER A 240 15.22 -24.08 -36.32
CA SER A 240 15.00 -25.41 -36.91
C SER A 240 16.28 -26.25 -36.85
N ILE A 241 17.42 -25.71 -37.27
CA ILE A 241 18.72 -26.40 -37.19
C ILE A 241 19.07 -26.75 -35.74
N ALA A 242 18.89 -25.82 -34.79
CA ALA A 242 19.18 -26.08 -33.38
C ALA A 242 18.29 -27.20 -32.81
N VAL A 243 16.99 -27.17 -33.10
CA VAL A 243 16.02 -28.17 -32.62
C VAL A 243 16.30 -29.54 -33.22
N LEU A 244 16.45 -29.63 -34.55
CA LEU A 244 16.76 -30.87 -35.26
C LEU A 244 18.08 -31.46 -34.74
N SER A 245 19.10 -30.60 -34.58
CA SER A 245 20.40 -30.99 -34.06
C SER A 245 20.31 -31.56 -32.63
N ALA A 246 19.56 -30.89 -31.76
CA ALA A 246 19.36 -31.33 -30.39
C ALA A 246 18.58 -32.66 -30.30
N LYS A 247 17.58 -32.87 -31.17
CA LYS A 247 16.84 -34.14 -31.26
C LYS A 247 17.75 -35.29 -31.70
N ILE A 248 18.52 -35.11 -32.78
CA ILE A 248 19.47 -36.11 -33.29
C ILE A 248 20.47 -36.50 -32.20
N LEU A 249 21.06 -35.53 -31.48
CA LEU A 249 21.99 -35.81 -30.39
C LEU A 249 21.35 -36.53 -29.19
N SER A 250 20.06 -36.30 -28.93
CA SER A 250 19.34 -36.96 -27.83
C SER A 250 19.16 -38.45 -28.10
N GLU A 251 18.82 -38.83 -29.33
CA GLU A 251 18.66 -40.23 -29.75
C GLU A 251 19.97 -41.03 -29.56
N TYR A 252 21.11 -40.46 -29.96
CA TYR A 252 22.41 -41.13 -29.83
C TYR A 252 22.91 -41.24 -28.39
N ASN A 253 22.52 -40.31 -27.51
CA ASN A 253 22.93 -40.30 -26.11
C ASN A 253 22.07 -41.19 -25.19
N ARG A 254 21.09 -41.94 -25.74
CA ARG A 254 20.20 -42.90 -25.03
C ARG A 254 19.54 -42.36 -23.76
N LYS A 255 19.37 -41.04 -23.65
CA LYS A 255 18.53 -40.45 -22.60
C LYS A 255 17.12 -40.37 -23.15
N LYS A 256 16.33 -41.45 -22.97
CA LYS A 256 14.87 -41.33 -23.10
C LYS A 256 14.42 -40.27 -22.10
N ARG A 257 14.05 -39.10 -22.61
CA ARG A 257 13.36 -38.07 -21.82
C ARG A 257 11.91 -38.12 -22.24
N ASP A 258 11.01 -38.14 -21.26
CA ASP A 258 9.55 -38.10 -21.47
C ASP A 258 9.06 -36.71 -21.94
N HIS A 259 9.94 -35.78 -22.31
CA HIS A 259 9.60 -34.38 -22.59
C HIS A 259 10.06 -34.00 -23.99
N ASP A 260 9.25 -33.20 -24.69
CA ASP A 260 9.60 -32.69 -26.02
C ASP A 260 10.88 -31.84 -25.95
N VAL A 261 11.92 -32.35 -26.62
CA VAL A 261 13.25 -31.73 -26.70
C VAL A 261 13.16 -30.37 -27.39
N ALA A 262 12.29 -30.23 -28.40
CA ALA A 262 12.10 -28.98 -29.13
C ALA A 262 11.52 -27.90 -28.21
N TYR A 263 10.39 -28.24 -27.58
CA TYR A 263 9.71 -27.40 -26.60
C TYR A 263 10.67 -26.89 -25.52
N THR A 264 11.39 -27.82 -24.85
CA THR A 264 12.30 -27.49 -23.75
C THR A 264 13.46 -26.60 -24.20
N ARG A 265 14.00 -26.80 -25.40
CA ARG A 265 15.13 -26.00 -25.92
C ARG A 265 14.71 -24.58 -26.26
N VAL A 266 13.60 -24.44 -26.98
CA VAL A 266 13.07 -23.12 -27.37
C VAL A 266 12.67 -22.32 -26.13
N GLU A 267 12.04 -22.96 -25.16
CA GLU A 267 11.75 -22.36 -23.85
C GLU A 267 13.02 -21.81 -23.18
N ASN A 268 14.12 -22.58 -23.19
CA ASN A 268 15.41 -22.13 -22.65
C ASN A 268 16.01 -20.95 -23.42
N TYR A 269 15.88 -20.91 -24.76
CA TYR A 269 16.35 -19.80 -25.58
C TYR A 269 15.58 -18.51 -25.25
N ILE A 270 14.25 -18.58 -25.18
CA ILE A 270 13.37 -17.46 -24.74
C ILE A 270 13.81 -16.95 -23.38
N ARG A 271 13.86 -17.83 -22.38
CA ARG A 271 14.20 -17.44 -21.01
C ARG A 271 15.62 -16.86 -20.88
N SER A 272 16.60 -17.45 -21.57
CA SER A 272 17.99 -16.98 -21.54
C SER A 272 18.11 -15.60 -22.16
N SER A 273 17.55 -15.42 -23.36
CA SER A 273 17.69 -14.17 -24.10
C SER A 273 16.97 -13.02 -23.41
N LEU A 274 15.78 -13.25 -22.85
CA LEU A 274 15.05 -12.21 -22.13
C LEU A 274 15.70 -11.83 -20.81
N ARG A 275 16.30 -12.79 -20.08
CA ARG A 275 17.10 -12.48 -18.89
C ARG A 275 18.30 -11.61 -19.23
N ALA A 276 18.99 -11.91 -20.33
CA ALA A 276 20.10 -11.08 -20.81
C ALA A 276 19.63 -9.68 -21.23
N ALA A 277 18.55 -9.58 -22.00
CA ALA A 277 17.98 -8.30 -22.41
C ALA A 277 17.49 -7.45 -21.22
N PHE A 278 16.84 -8.08 -20.24
CA PHE A 278 16.45 -7.44 -18.98
C PHE A 278 17.66 -6.93 -18.20
N ALA A 279 18.70 -7.76 -18.04
CA ALA A 279 19.92 -7.38 -17.34
C ALA A 279 20.61 -6.18 -18.02
N GLN A 280 20.65 -6.14 -19.35
CA GLN A 280 21.19 -4.98 -20.08
C GLN A 280 20.36 -3.70 -19.86
N LYS A 281 19.02 -3.80 -19.83
CA LYS A 281 18.14 -2.65 -19.56
C LYS A 281 18.30 -2.15 -18.13
N LEU A 282 18.49 -3.06 -17.18
CA LEU A 282 18.79 -2.73 -15.78
C LEU A 282 20.16 -2.05 -15.65
N ASP A 283 21.21 -2.61 -16.27
CA ASP A 283 22.57 -2.06 -16.26
C ASP A 283 22.67 -0.65 -16.86
N LYS A 284 21.88 -0.34 -17.91
CA LYS A 284 21.82 0.99 -18.53
C LYS A 284 21.21 2.05 -17.60
N LEU A 285 20.44 1.62 -16.62
CA LEU A 285 19.78 2.49 -15.64
C LEU A 285 20.60 2.64 -14.34
N ASP A 286 21.70 1.89 -14.18
CA ASP A 286 22.55 1.96 -13.00
C ASP A 286 23.40 3.26 -12.98
N PRO A 287 23.18 4.16 -12.01
CA PRO A 287 23.89 5.44 -11.95
C PRO A 287 25.37 5.30 -11.58
N SER A 288 25.80 4.13 -11.07
CA SER A 288 27.19 3.87 -10.67
C SER A 288 28.16 3.72 -11.87
N LYS A 289 27.65 3.43 -13.07
CA LYS A 289 28.45 3.24 -14.30
C LYS A 289 28.50 4.50 -15.19
N HIS A 290 27.65 5.51 -14.96
CA HIS A 290 27.58 6.73 -15.78
C HIS A 290 27.85 8.00 -14.95
N SER A 291 29.13 8.38 -14.87
CA SER A 291 29.66 9.50 -14.08
C SER A 291 29.46 10.90 -14.68
N SER A 292 28.47 11.13 -15.54
CA SER A 292 28.39 12.38 -16.33
C SER A 292 27.08 13.17 -16.28
N ARG A 293 26.24 13.03 -15.24
CA ARG A 293 25.19 14.03 -14.93
C ARG A 293 24.94 14.14 -13.43
N LYS A 294 25.70 15.02 -12.77
CA LYS A 294 25.35 15.59 -11.46
C LYS A 294 24.08 16.42 -11.61
N GLN A 295 22.95 15.90 -11.17
CA GLN A 295 21.85 16.65 -10.52
C GLN A 295 20.75 15.66 -10.10
N ASN A 296 20.49 15.59 -8.78
CA ASN A 296 19.29 15.09 -8.10
C ASN A 296 18.18 14.52 -8.99
N ARG A 297 18.36 13.29 -9.47
CA ARG A 297 17.31 12.49 -10.12
C ARG A 297 17.52 11.03 -9.73
N ALA A 298 17.37 10.74 -8.44
CA ALA A 298 16.90 9.43 -8.03
C ALA A 298 15.41 9.32 -8.39
N PHE A 299 15.06 9.53 -9.66
CA PHE A 299 13.78 9.02 -10.16
C PHE A 299 13.89 7.51 -10.07
N PRO A 300 12.84 6.83 -9.59
CA PRO A 300 13.01 5.46 -9.19
C PRO A 300 13.27 4.63 -10.45
N THR A 301 14.50 4.15 -10.57
CA THR A 301 15.03 3.30 -11.64
C THR A 301 14.02 2.24 -12.08
N LEU A 302 13.17 1.77 -11.14
CA LEU A 302 12.12 0.78 -11.37
C LEU A 302 10.88 1.27 -12.13
N SER A 303 10.42 2.52 -11.99
CA SER A 303 9.26 2.98 -12.78
C SER A 303 9.62 3.10 -14.27
N ILE A 304 10.82 3.57 -14.56
CA ILE A 304 11.39 3.61 -15.92
C ILE A 304 11.70 2.19 -16.41
N LEU A 305 12.26 1.33 -15.56
CA LEU A 305 12.48 -0.08 -15.90
C LEU A 305 11.17 -0.76 -16.27
N ALA A 306 10.07 -0.51 -15.54
CA ALA A 306 8.77 -1.07 -15.85
C ALA A 306 8.32 -0.69 -17.27
N GLN A 307 8.48 0.58 -17.67
CA GLN A 307 8.19 1.03 -19.03
C GLN A 307 9.06 0.30 -20.08
N HIS A 308 10.37 0.20 -19.83
CA HIS A 308 11.27 -0.53 -20.74
C HIS A 308 10.95 -2.03 -20.82
N VAL A 309 10.48 -2.64 -19.74
CA VAL A 309 10.05 -4.06 -19.71
C VAL A 309 8.73 -4.22 -20.46
N THR A 310 7.80 -3.28 -20.34
CA THR A 310 6.57 -3.24 -21.14
C THR A 310 6.91 -3.17 -22.63
N GLU A 311 7.79 -2.26 -23.04
CA GLU A 311 8.25 -2.16 -24.44
C GLU A 311 8.91 -3.45 -24.91
N LEU A 312 9.78 -4.05 -24.08
CA LEU A 312 10.44 -5.32 -24.40
C LEU A 312 9.42 -6.45 -24.59
N ALA A 313 8.38 -6.52 -23.75
CA ALA A 313 7.31 -7.50 -23.87
C ALA A 313 6.49 -7.33 -25.16
N TYR A 314 6.16 -6.08 -25.54
CA TYR A 314 5.46 -5.82 -26.80
C TYR A 314 6.32 -6.16 -28.03
N ASN A 315 7.61 -5.82 -28.00
CA ASN A 315 8.55 -6.17 -29.07
C ASN A 315 8.71 -7.69 -29.20
N GLU A 316 8.85 -8.40 -28.08
CA GLU A 316 8.93 -9.87 -28.06
C GLU A 316 7.69 -10.53 -28.66
N LYS A 317 6.50 -10.05 -28.27
CA LYS A 317 5.21 -10.52 -28.81
C LYS A 317 5.08 -10.29 -30.32
N ALA A 318 5.52 -9.13 -30.81
CA ALA A 318 5.34 -8.74 -32.21
C ALA A 318 6.37 -9.40 -33.14
N MET A 319 7.62 -9.47 -32.70
CA MET A 319 8.76 -9.78 -33.57
C MET A 319 9.25 -11.23 -33.45
N PHE A 320 9.40 -11.74 -32.23
CA PHE A 320 10.08 -13.01 -31.97
C PHE A 320 9.11 -14.15 -31.72
N SER A 321 8.04 -13.90 -30.97
CA SER A 321 7.04 -14.91 -30.60
C SER A 321 6.40 -15.63 -31.81
N PRO A 322 6.07 -14.96 -32.94
CA PRO A 322 5.51 -15.64 -34.12
C PRO A 322 6.46 -16.68 -34.72
N ASN A 323 7.76 -16.38 -34.77
CA ASN A 323 8.79 -17.28 -35.28
C ASN A 323 9.00 -18.49 -34.37
N LEU A 324 8.77 -18.35 -33.06
CA LEU A 324 8.98 -19.42 -32.08
C LEU A 324 7.73 -20.28 -31.83
N LYS A 325 6.54 -19.78 -32.19
CA LYS A 325 5.23 -20.44 -31.94
C LYS A 325 5.16 -21.85 -32.54
N ARG A 326 5.90 -22.12 -33.62
CA ARG A 326 6.01 -23.44 -34.26
C ARG A 326 6.50 -24.54 -33.31
N TRP A 327 7.41 -24.22 -32.39
CA TRP A 327 8.00 -25.19 -31.46
C TRP A 327 7.51 -25.03 -30.03
N HIS A 328 7.03 -23.84 -29.68
CA HIS A 328 6.51 -23.53 -28.35
C HIS A 328 5.20 -22.73 -28.48
N PRO A 329 4.03 -23.37 -28.36
CA PRO A 329 2.73 -22.72 -28.58
C PRO A 329 2.49 -21.48 -27.70
N LEU A 330 3.09 -21.45 -26.51
CA LEU A 330 3.01 -20.36 -25.53
C LEU A 330 4.28 -19.48 -25.48
N ALA A 331 4.90 -19.21 -26.64
CA ALA A 331 6.19 -18.51 -26.71
C ALA A 331 6.12 -17.10 -26.08
N ALA A 332 5.07 -16.32 -26.37
CA ALA A 332 4.90 -14.99 -25.80
C ALA A 332 4.55 -15.07 -24.30
N GLY A 333 3.79 -16.08 -23.89
CA GLY A 333 3.44 -16.34 -22.49
C GLY A 333 4.67 -16.61 -21.63
N VAL A 334 5.56 -17.52 -22.06
CA VAL A 334 6.82 -17.81 -21.34
C VAL A 334 7.74 -16.60 -21.29
N ALA A 335 7.76 -15.82 -22.37
CA ALA A 335 8.53 -14.60 -22.42
C ALA A 335 8.10 -13.58 -21.35
N VAL A 336 6.80 -13.25 -21.31
CA VAL A 336 6.28 -12.28 -20.33
C VAL A 336 6.32 -12.82 -18.91
N ALA A 337 6.17 -14.13 -18.69
CA ALA A 337 6.37 -14.75 -17.38
C ALA A 337 7.82 -14.59 -16.90
N THR A 338 8.80 -14.70 -17.80
CA THR A 338 10.22 -14.48 -17.47
C THR A 338 10.48 -13.03 -17.08
N LEU A 339 9.97 -12.09 -17.87
CA LEU A 339 10.08 -10.65 -17.58
C LEU A 339 9.40 -10.29 -16.25
N HIS A 340 8.23 -10.89 -16.01
CA HIS A 340 7.47 -10.70 -14.79
C HIS A 340 8.26 -11.16 -13.55
N VAL A 341 8.89 -12.33 -13.61
CA VAL A 341 9.73 -12.84 -12.51
C VAL A 341 10.95 -11.93 -12.29
N CYS A 342 11.65 -11.54 -13.36
CA CYS A 342 12.82 -10.68 -13.28
C CYS A 342 12.51 -9.31 -12.65
N TYR A 343 11.45 -8.64 -13.11
CA TYR A 343 11.04 -7.37 -12.51
C TYR A 343 10.52 -7.56 -11.08
N GLY A 344 9.75 -8.62 -10.82
CA GLY A 344 9.20 -8.93 -9.50
C GLY A 344 10.27 -9.14 -8.43
N ASP A 345 11.41 -9.74 -8.77
CA ASP A 345 12.52 -9.90 -7.84
C ASP A 345 13.19 -8.57 -7.45
N GLU A 346 13.31 -7.63 -8.39
CA GLU A 346 13.80 -6.26 -8.10
C GLU A 346 12.76 -5.44 -7.32
N LEU A 347 11.48 -5.56 -7.67
CA LEU A 347 10.38 -4.92 -6.95
C LEU A 347 10.33 -5.39 -5.50
N LYS A 348 10.49 -6.70 -5.24
CA LYS A 348 10.54 -7.25 -3.86
C LYS A 348 11.68 -6.66 -3.03
N LYS A 349 12.85 -6.42 -3.62
CA LYS A 349 13.97 -5.76 -2.93
C LYS A 349 13.62 -4.31 -2.60
N TYR A 350 13.01 -3.60 -3.53
CA TYR A 350 12.57 -2.22 -3.33
C TYR A 350 11.49 -2.09 -2.26
N VAL A 351 10.43 -2.90 -2.31
CA VAL A 351 9.34 -2.90 -1.31
C VAL A 351 9.88 -3.12 0.10
N LYS A 352 10.87 -4.00 0.29
CA LYS A 352 11.52 -4.22 1.60
C LYS A 352 12.30 -2.99 2.11
N SER A 353 12.71 -2.09 1.22
CA SER A 353 13.49 -0.90 1.57
C SER A 353 12.62 0.32 1.92
N ILE A 354 11.35 0.34 1.49
CA ILE A 354 10.44 1.46 1.72
C ILE A 354 9.78 1.31 3.09
N THR A 355 9.86 2.37 3.91
CA THR A 355 9.20 2.44 5.21
C THR A 355 8.10 3.50 5.28
N GLU A 356 8.13 4.48 4.37
CA GLU A 356 7.24 5.65 4.38
C GLU A 356 6.60 5.87 3.01
N LEU A 357 5.42 6.50 3.02
CA LEU A 357 4.72 6.88 1.80
C LEU A 357 5.42 8.10 1.17
N THR A 358 6.14 7.87 0.07
CA THR A 358 6.74 8.92 -0.77
C THR A 358 6.07 8.96 -2.15
N PRO A 359 6.07 10.12 -2.85
CA PRO A 359 5.60 10.20 -4.23
C PRO A 359 6.29 9.17 -5.14
N ASP A 360 7.59 8.99 -4.97
CA ASP A 360 8.39 8.04 -5.75
C ASP A 360 7.94 6.59 -5.50
N ALA A 361 7.63 6.22 -4.25
CA ALA A 361 7.15 4.87 -3.93
C ALA A 361 5.79 4.60 -4.57
N ILE A 362 4.90 5.58 -4.59
CA ILE A 362 3.60 5.45 -5.26
C ILE A 362 3.79 5.30 -6.77
N GLU A 363 4.66 6.10 -7.40
CA GLU A 363 4.94 6.02 -8.82
C GLU A 363 5.45 4.63 -9.23
N VAL A 364 6.41 4.06 -8.48
CA VAL A 364 6.93 2.71 -8.74
C VAL A 364 5.86 1.65 -8.62
N LEU A 365 5.07 1.69 -7.54
CA LEU A 365 4.07 0.67 -7.28
C LEU A 365 2.92 0.75 -8.30
N MET A 366 2.53 1.95 -8.73
CA MET A 366 1.58 2.12 -9.83
C MET A 366 2.14 1.62 -11.17
N ALA A 367 3.41 1.91 -11.47
CA ALA A 367 4.06 1.42 -12.67
C ALA A 367 4.17 -0.12 -12.67
N ALA A 368 4.45 -0.72 -11.51
CA ALA A 368 4.48 -2.16 -11.31
C ALA A 368 3.10 -2.81 -11.50
N ASP A 369 2.04 -2.24 -10.93
CA ASP A 369 0.65 -2.70 -11.12
C ASP A 369 0.23 -2.63 -12.60
N LYS A 370 0.56 -1.53 -13.27
CA LYS A 370 0.31 -1.40 -14.72
C LYS A 370 1.08 -2.44 -15.53
N LEU A 371 2.37 -2.61 -15.25
CA LEU A 371 3.22 -3.60 -15.92
C LEU A 371 2.65 -5.02 -15.76
N GLU A 372 2.27 -5.40 -14.53
CA GLU A 372 1.67 -6.70 -14.27
C GLU A 372 0.42 -6.93 -15.13
N LYS A 373 -0.49 -5.95 -15.17
CA LYS A 373 -1.71 -6.02 -15.99
C LYS A 373 -1.39 -6.19 -17.47
N ASP A 374 -0.43 -5.43 -18.00
CA ASP A 374 0.01 -5.54 -19.40
C ASP A 374 0.62 -6.92 -19.70
N LEU A 375 1.52 -7.43 -18.84
CA LEU A 375 2.17 -8.74 -19.02
C LEU A 375 1.15 -9.89 -18.92
N VAL A 376 0.25 -9.84 -17.95
CA VAL A 376 -0.82 -10.86 -17.78
C VAL A 376 -1.75 -10.85 -19.00
N GLN A 377 -2.10 -9.68 -19.52
CA GLN A 377 -2.92 -9.57 -20.73
C GLN A 377 -2.24 -10.24 -21.94
N ILE A 378 -0.92 -10.07 -22.10
CA ILE A 378 -0.16 -10.74 -23.17
C ILE A 378 -0.16 -12.26 -22.95
N ALA A 379 0.08 -12.74 -21.73
CA ALA A 379 0.08 -14.17 -21.42
C ALA A 379 -1.27 -14.84 -21.69
N VAL A 380 -2.37 -14.18 -21.31
CA VAL A 380 -3.74 -14.67 -21.55
C VAL A 380 -4.07 -14.66 -23.05
N ALA A 381 -3.64 -13.63 -23.79
CA ALA A 381 -3.87 -13.58 -25.24
C ALA A 381 -3.12 -14.69 -25.99
N ASP A 382 -1.94 -15.09 -25.51
CA ASP A 382 -1.15 -16.17 -26.10
C ASP A 382 -1.71 -17.56 -25.77
N SER A 383 -2.48 -17.68 -24.68
CA SER A 383 -2.98 -18.97 -24.19
C SER A 383 -4.29 -19.46 -24.81
N VAL A 384 -4.87 -18.70 -25.74
CA VAL A 384 -6.14 -19.03 -26.41
C VAL A 384 -6.09 -20.38 -27.12
N ASP A 385 -4.95 -20.72 -27.73
CA ASP A 385 -4.76 -21.95 -28.51
C ASP A 385 -4.14 -23.12 -27.70
N SER A 386 -3.96 -22.96 -26.38
CA SER A 386 -3.23 -23.92 -25.54
C SER A 386 -4.15 -24.93 -24.83
N GLU A 387 -3.72 -26.20 -24.75
CA GLU A 387 -4.48 -27.27 -24.08
C GLU A 387 -4.75 -27.01 -22.58
N ASP A 388 -3.77 -26.44 -21.85
CA ASP A 388 -3.92 -26.07 -20.43
C ASP A 388 -4.53 -24.66 -20.24
N GLY A 389 -4.94 -23.98 -21.31
CA GLY A 389 -5.47 -22.61 -21.26
C GLY A 389 -4.51 -21.57 -20.65
N GLY A 390 -3.20 -21.87 -20.61
CA GLY A 390 -2.16 -21.01 -20.03
C GLY A 390 -2.00 -21.09 -18.52
N LYS A 391 -2.64 -22.03 -17.82
CA LYS A 391 -2.55 -22.13 -16.34
C LYS A 391 -1.12 -22.30 -15.84
N SER A 392 -0.29 -23.09 -16.53
CA SER A 392 1.13 -23.25 -16.20
C SER A 392 1.90 -21.93 -16.18
N VAL A 393 1.74 -21.10 -17.22
CA VAL A 393 2.39 -19.79 -17.36
C VAL A 393 1.87 -18.79 -16.33
N ILE A 394 0.54 -18.70 -16.16
CA ILE A 394 -0.07 -17.79 -15.18
C ILE A 394 0.34 -18.16 -13.74
N ARG A 395 0.56 -19.45 -13.45
CA ARG A 395 1.05 -19.88 -12.13
C ARG A 395 2.48 -19.41 -11.83
N GLU A 396 3.33 -19.23 -12.85
CA GLU A 396 4.66 -18.63 -12.69
C GLU A 396 4.58 -17.12 -12.36
N MET A 397 3.52 -16.45 -12.81
CA MET A 397 3.27 -15.02 -12.62
C MET A 397 2.53 -14.74 -11.30
N GLN A 398 3.24 -14.93 -10.17
CA GLN A 398 2.70 -14.62 -8.85
C GLN A 398 2.47 -13.11 -8.66
N PRO A 399 1.27 -12.65 -8.25
CA PRO A 399 0.97 -11.23 -8.16
C PRO A 399 2.00 -10.42 -7.36
N TYR A 400 2.32 -9.22 -7.82
CA TYR A 400 3.21 -8.26 -7.16
C TYR A 400 2.61 -7.66 -5.89
N GLU A 401 1.29 -7.72 -5.74
CA GLU A 401 0.55 -7.14 -4.60
C GLU A 401 0.81 -5.63 -4.42
N ALA A 402 1.11 -4.91 -5.50
CA ALA A 402 1.48 -3.50 -5.44
C ALA A 402 0.40 -2.62 -4.79
N GLU A 403 -0.88 -2.86 -5.10
CA GLU A 403 -2.01 -2.17 -4.45
C GLU A 403 -2.06 -2.43 -2.93
N ALA A 404 -1.76 -3.66 -2.48
CA ALA A 404 -1.73 -3.99 -1.06
C ALA A 404 -0.57 -3.29 -0.33
N VAL A 405 0.59 -3.18 -0.98
CA VAL A 405 1.72 -2.41 -0.45
C VAL A 405 1.37 -0.93 -0.34
N ILE A 406 0.75 -0.34 -1.38
CA ILE A 406 0.26 1.05 -1.34
C ILE A 406 -0.72 1.23 -0.18
N ALA A 407 -1.68 0.32 -0.02
CA ALA A 407 -2.66 0.37 1.07
C ALA A 407 -1.98 0.45 2.44
N ASN A 408 -0.98 -0.40 2.66
CA ASN A 408 -0.25 -0.45 3.94
C ASN A 408 0.56 0.83 4.18
N LEU A 409 1.21 1.38 3.15
CA LEU A 409 1.93 2.66 3.25
C LEU A 409 0.98 3.82 3.56
N VAL A 410 -0.19 3.88 2.91
CA VAL A 410 -1.20 4.90 3.17
C VAL A 410 -1.78 4.76 4.58
N LYS A 411 -2.05 3.53 5.07
CA LYS A 411 -2.46 3.31 6.45
C LYS A 411 -1.43 3.80 7.47
N SER A 412 -0.15 3.51 7.22
CA SER A 412 0.95 4.04 8.04
C SER A 412 0.97 5.56 8.03
N TRP A 413 0.82 6.18 6.86
CA TRP A 413 0.72 7.64 6.71
C TRP A 413 -0.48 8.23 7.47
N ILE A 414 -1.67 7.61 7.37
CA ILE A 414 -2.88 8.02 8.11
C ILE A 414 -2.60 7.99 9.60
N LYS A 415 -2.01 6.89 10.11
CA LYS A 415 -1.68 6.73 11.52
C LYS A 415 -0.76 7.86 12.00
N ILE A 416 0.33 8.13 11.29
CA ILE A 416 1.28 9.21 11.63
C ILE A 416 0.58 10.57 11.63
N ARG A 417 -0.27 10.85 10.65
CA ARG A 417 -1.01 12.12 10.56
C ARG A 417 -2.00 12.30 11.70
N VAL A 418 -2.73 11.25 12.06
CA VAL A 418 -3.71 11.27 13.17
C VAL A 418 -3.00 11.42 14.52
N GLU A 419 -1.90 10.72 14.74
CA GLU A 419 -1.07 10.84 15.96
C GLU A 419 -0.53 12.27 16.11
N ARG A 420 0.05 12.83 15.04
CA ARG A 420 0.52 14.23 15.02
C ARG A 420 -0.61 15.23 15.29
N LEU A 421 -1.80 15.00 14.72
CA LEU A 421 -2.97 15.84 14.99
C LEU A 421 -3.36 15.77 16.47
N GLY A 422 -3.34 14.60 17.10
CA GLY A 422 -3.62 14.43 18.52
C GLY A 422 -2.62 15.18 19.43
N GLU A 423 -1.33 15.08 19.14
CA GLU A 423 -0.29 15.85 19.84
C GLU A 423 -0.46 17.36 19.64
N TRP A 424 -0.82 17.77 18.43
CA TRP A 424 -1.03 19.17 18.08
C TRP A 424 -2.26 19.74 18.80
N VAL A 425 -3.38 18.99 18.85
CA VAL A 425 -4.57 19.30 19.65
C VAL A 425 -4.20 19.53 21.12
N ASN A 426 -3.38 18.65 21.70
CA ASN A 426 -2.97 18.76 23.09
C ASN A 426 -2.15 20.02 23.36
N ARG A 427 -1.19 20.33 22.49
CA ARG A 427 -0.35 21.54 22.63
C ARG A 427 -1.17 22.82 22.49
N ASN A 428 -2.07 22.89 21.52
CA ASN A 428 -2.87 24.11 21.31
C ASN A 428 -3.85 24.37 22.45
N LEU A 429 -4.49 23.32 22.99
CA LEU A 429 -5.38 23.47 24.14
C LEU A 429 -4.65 23.89 25.42
N GLN A 430 -3.38 23.53 25.60
CA GLN A 430 -2.57 24.00 26.74
C GLN A 430 -2.28 25.50 26.71
N HIS A 431 -2.24 26.09 25.50
CA HIS A 431 -1.99 27.51 25.30
C HIS A 431 -3.28 28.33 25.08
N GLU A 432 -4.45 27.67 25.11
CA GLU A 432 -5.73 28.33 24.83
C GLU A 432 -6.22 29.14 26.04
N VAL A 433 -6.51 30.41 25.79
CA VAL A 433 -6.93 31.40 26.81
C VAL A 433 -8.43 31.68 26.75
N TRP A 434 -9.12 31.27 25.67
CA TRP A 434 -10.56 31.47 25.47
C TRP A 434 -10.96 32.95 25.38
N ASN A 435 -10.15 33.76 24.68
CA ASN A 435 -10.39 35.21 24.57
C ASN A 435 -11.57 35.52 23.60
N PRO A 436 -12.65 36.17 24.08
CA PRO A 436 -13.80 36.56 23.24
C PRO A 436 -13.46 37.53 22.10
N GLN A 437 -12.40 38.32 22.25
CA GLN A 437 -11.98 39.32 21.26
C GLN A 437 -10.99 38.75 20.22
N ALA A 438 -10.66 37.46 20.28
CA ALA A 438 -9.67 36.86 19.40
C ALA A 438 -10.08 36.91 17.91
N ASN A 439 -11.37 36.87 17.61
CA ASN A 439 -11.91 37.03 16.26
C ASN A 439 -13.35 37.55 16.30
N LYS A 440 -13.86 38.01 15.15
CA LYS A 440 -15.20 38.56 15.00
C LYS A 440 -16.32 37.57 15.32
N GLU A 441 -16.05 36.26 15.29
CA GLU A 441 -17.03 35.20 15.52
C GLU A 441 -17.01 34.66 16.96
N GLY A 442 -16.13 35.20 17.84
CA GLY A 442 -16.00 34.74 19.23
C GLY A 442 -15.60 33.27 19.36
N LEU A 443 -14.72 32.79 18.46
CA LEU A 443 -14.25 31.40 18.40
C LEU A 443 -12.86 31.24 19.03
N ALA A 444 -12.56 30.04 19.54
CA ALA A 444 -11.20 29.71 19.97
C ALA A 444 -10.25 29.61 18.76
N PRO A 445 -9.12 30.35 18.73
CA PRO A 445 -8.13 30.23 17.67
C PRO A 445 -7.63 28.79 17.48
N SER A 446 -7.49 28.02 18.57
CA SER A 446 -7.09 26.62 18.50
C SER A 446 -8.04 25.76 17.66
N ALA A 447 -9.36 25.98 17.73
CA ALA A 447 -10.32 25.21 16.94
C ALA A 447 -10.22 25.49 15.43
N VAL A 448 -10.00 26.75 15.05
CA VAL A 448 -9.84 27.15 13.64
C VAL A 448 -8.64 26.42 13.03
N GLU A 449 -7.54 26.40 13.77
CA GLU A 449 -6.32 25.72 13.34
C GLU A 449 -6.46 24.19 13.34
N VAL A 450 -7.12 23.58 14.35
CA VAL A 450 -7.43 22.13 14.33
C VAL A 450 -8.23 21.77 13.06
N LEU A 451 -9.30 22.53 12.79
CA LEU A 451 -10.18 22.28 11.65
C LEU A 451 -9.44 22.48 10.32
N ARG A 452 -8.55 23.46 10.23
CA ARG A 452 -7.67 23.64 9.07
C ARG A 452 -6.76 22.43 8.85
N VAL A 453 -6.09 21.94 9.89
CA VAL A 453 -5.21 20.75 9.76
C VAL A 453 -6.00 19.51 9.36
N VAL A 454 -7.23 19.34 9.86
CA VAL A 454 -8.14 18.27 9.43
C VAL A 454 -8.45 18.42 7.95
N ASP A 455 -8.75 19.63 7.49
CA ASP A 455 -9.06 19.92 6.08
C ASP A 455 -7.84 19.67 5.17
N ASP A 456 -6.68 20.19 5.53
CA ASP A 456 -5.41 19.99 4.81
C ASP A 456 -5.05 18.50 4.72
N THR A 457 -5.35 17.72 5.78
CA THR A 457 -5.09 16.27 5.80
C THR A 457 -6.03 15.53 4.85
N LEU A 458 -7.30 15.92 4.78
CA LEU A 458 -8.26 15.35 3.84
C LEU A 458 -7.91 15.71 2.40
N GLU A 459 -7.53 16.96 2.14
CA GLU A 459 -7.08 17.40 0.81
C GLU A 459 -5.84 16.62 0.37
N ALA A 460 -4.81 16.56 1.23
CA ALA A 460 -3.59 15.80 0.95
C ALA A 460 -3.87 14.31 0.68
N PHE A 461 -4.83 13.72 1.38
CA PHE A 461 -5.24 12.33 1.15
C PHE A 461 -5.86 12.17 -0.24
N PHE A 462 -6.82 13.00 -0.65
CA PHE A 462 -7.46 12.89 -1.96
C PHE A 462 -6.56 13.27 -3.15
N LEU A 463 -5.48 14.01 -2.90
CA LEU A 463 -4.44 14.29 -3.91
C LEU A 463 -3.52 13.09 -4.18
N LEU A 464 -3.55 12.04 -3.36
CA LEU A 464 -2.77 10.84 -3.61
C LEU A 464 -3.29 10.13 -4.89
N PRO A 465 -2.40 9.75 -5.83
CA PRO A 465 -2.81 9.08 -7.07
C PRO A 465 -3.07 7.59 -6.82
N ILE A 466 -4.10 7.27 -6.03
CA ILE A 466 -4.45 5.89 -5.66
C ILE A 466 -5.90 5.57 -6.07
N SER A 467 -6.17 4.32 -6.43
CA SER A 467 -7.51 3.83 -6.78
C SER A 467 -8.39 3.55 -5.56
N MET A 468 -7.78 3.33 -4.39
CA MET A 468 -8.43 2.75 -3.21
C MET A 468 -8.92 3.76 -2.16
N HIS A 469 -9.15 5.02 -2.56
CA HIS A 469 -9.66 6.09 -1.69
C HIS A 469 -10.89 5.64 -0.88
N ALA A 470 -11.87 5.03 -1.55
CA ALA A 470 -13.11 4.59 -0.90
C ALA A 470 -12.90 3.58 0.24
N VAL A 471 -11.85 2.75 0.14
CA VAL A 471 -11.54 1.71 1.14
C VAL A 471 -10.80 2.30 2.35
N LEU A 472 -9.97 3.33 2.14
CA LEU A 472 -9.09 3.89 3.18
C LEU A 472 -9.68 5.13 3.89
N VAL A 473 -10.60 5.86 3.26
CA VAL A 473 -11.29 7.02 3.86
C VAL A 473 -11.94 6.71 5.22
N PRO A 474 -12.64 5.58 5.43
CA PRO A 474 -13.23 5.27 6.73
C PRO A 474 -12.22 5.22 7.88
N GLU A 475 -11.00 4.73 7.61
CA GLU A 475 -9.93 4.66 8.61
C GLU A 475 -9.41 6.05 8.97
N LEU A 476 -9.15 6.89 7.95
CA LEU A 476 -8.79 8.29 8.16
C LEU A 476 -9.88 9.04 8.93
N MET A 477 -11.14 8.90 8.52
CA MET A 477 -12.30 9.52 9.16
C MET A 477 -12.43 9.14 10.63
N SER A 478 -12.27 7.85 10.95
CA SER A 478 -12.29 7.36 12.34
C SER A 478 -11.17 7.98 13.18
N GLY A 479 -9.98 8.14 12.61
CA GLY A 479 -8.86 8.81 13.28
C GLY A 479 -9.11 10.29 13.53
N LEU A 480 -9.59 11.02 12.51
CA LEU A 480 -9.91 12.44 12.61
C LEU A 480 -11.08 12.69 13.59
N ASP A 481 -12.13 11.86 13.55
CA ASP A 481 -13.29 11.95 14.46
C ASP A 481 -12.86 11.78 15.93
N LYS A 482 -11.96 10.83 16.21
CA LYS A 482 -11.40 10.65 17.56
C LYS A 482 -10.56 11.85 18.00
N SER A 483 -9.70 12.39 17.13
CA SER A 483 -8.88 13.57 17.48
C SER A 483 -9.75 14.82 17.73
N LEU A 484 -10.81 15.02 16.95
CA LEU A 484 -11.78 16.10 17.16
C LEU A 484 -12.62 15.88 18.42
N GLN A 485 -13.03 14.65 18.70
CA GLN A 485 -13.71 14.31 19.95
C GLN A 485 -12.81 14.62 21.16
N GLN A 486 -11.53 14.25 21.11
CA GLN A 486 -10.56 14.57 22.16
C GLN A 486 -10.42 16.08 22.36
N TYR A 487 -10.37 16.85 21.27
CA TYR A 487 -10.37 18.31 21.35
C TYR A 487 -11.60 18.83 22.11
N ILE A 488 -12.82 18.36 21.74
CA ILE A 488 -14.08 18.80 22.37
C ILE A 488 -14.12 18.42 23.85
N LEU A 489 -13.75 17.18 24.20
CA LEU A 489 -13.76 16.71 25.59
C LEU A 489 -12.78 17.50 26.47
N LYS A 490 -11.62 17.88 25.94
CA LYS A 490 -10.64 18.70 26.65
C LYS A 490 -11.02 20.18 26.69
N ALA A 491 -11.64 20.71 25.65
CA ALA A 491 -12.21 22.06 25.64
C ALA A 491 -13.33 22.22 26.69
N LYS A 492 -14.08 21.13 26.94
CA LYS A 492 -15.06 21.05 28.04
C LYS A 492 -14.40 20.95 29.42
N ALA A 493 -13.24 20.32 29.52
CA ALA A 493 -12.61 20.03 30.80
C ALA A 493 -12.45 21.32 31.65
N GLY A 494 -12.81 21.21 32.93
CA GLY A 494 -12.82 22.33 33.87
C GLY A 494 -14.15 23.09 33.94
N CYS A 495 -15.10 22.87 33.02
CA CYS A 495 -16.50 23.23 33.26
C CYS A 495 -17.07 22.21 34.26
N GLY A 496 -17.54 22.66 35.41
CA GLY A 496 -18.12 21.80 36.45
C GLY A 496 -19.53 21.32 36.09
N ASP A 497 -20.19 20.70 37.07
CA ASP A 497 -21.57 20.26 36.94
C ASP A 497 -22.52 21.30 37.55
N ARG A 498 -23.83 21.20 37.26
CA ARG A 498 -24.89 22.01 37.89
C ARG A 498 -24.74 22.15 39.41
N ASN A 499 -24.33 21.06 40.09
CA ASN A 499 -24.23 21.02 41.54
C ASN A 499 -22.98 21.72 42.09
N THR A 500 -22.07 22.20 41.23
CA THR A 500 -20.86 22.91 41.67
C THR A 500 -21.18 24.24 42.40
N PHE A 501 -22.25 24.92 42.00
CA PHE A 501 -22.63 26.23 42.58
C PHE A 501 -23.93 26.22 43.38
N ALA A 502 -24.66 25.10 43.41
CA ALA A 502 -25.93 25.02 44.14
C ALA A 502 -25.70 25.20 45.66
N PRO A 503 -26.47 26.06 46.34
CA PRO A 503 -26.30 26.32 47.76
C PRO A 503 -26.69 25.10 48.60
N THR A 504 -25.89 24.80 49.63
CA THR A 504 -26.22 23.74 50.60
C THR A 504 -27.49 24.11 51.38
N LEU A 505 -28.45 23.18 51.45
CA LEU A 505 -29.71 23.42 52.14
C LEU A 505 -29.47 23.77 53.63
N PRO A 506 -29.93 24.94 54.11
CA PRO A 506 -29.75 25.33 55.50
C PRO A 506 -30.60 24.45 56.44
N PRO A 507 -30.22 24.37 57.72
CA PRO A 507 -30.96 23.59 58.70
C PRO A 507 -32.39 24.12 58.86
N LEU A 508 -33.36 23.21 59.03
CA LEU A 508 -34.75 23.56 59.26
C LEU A 508 -34.90 24.30 60.60
N THR A 509 -35.49 25.50 60.56
CA THR A 509 -35.75 26.35 61.71
C THR A 509 -37.19 26.82 61.70
N ARG A 510 -37.71 27.30 62.83
CA ARG A 510 -39.07 27.87 62.92
C ARG A 510 -39.03 29.36 63.25
N CYS A 511 -39.99 30.12 62.71
CA CYS A 511 -40.12 31.55 62.96
C CYS A 511 -40.27 31.91 64.44
N SER A 512 -39.65 33.03 64.82
CA SER A 512 -39.77 33.64 66.13
C SER A 512 -40.87 34.70 66.08
N THR A 513 -42.08 34.34 66.48
CA THR A 513 -43.13 35.34 66.72
C THR A 513 -42.81 36.07 68.04
N GLY A 514 -42.36 37.32 67.91
CA GLY A 514 -42.10 38.20 69.05
C GLY A 514 -43.41 38.54 69.79
N SER A 515 -43.38 38.47 71.12
CA SER A 515 -44.46 38.98 71.98
C SER A 515 -44.60 40.49 71.76
N LYS A 516 -45.80 40.96 71.42
CA LYS A 516 -46.16 42.38 71.21
C LYS A 516 -46.21 43.21 72.52
N PHE A 517 -45.26 43.02 73.44
CA PHE A 517 -45.06 43.92 74.57
C PHE A 517 -43.57 44.16 74.74
N HIS A 518 -43.11 45.32 74.27
CA HIS A 518 -42.11 46.20 74.91
C HIS A 518 -42.05 47.51 74.09
N GLY A 519 -43.01 48.39 74.36
CA GLY A 519 -42.78 49.82 74.20
C GLY A 519 -41.83 50.28 75.29
N VAL A 520 -41.02 51.30 74.99
CA VAL A 520 -40.14 52.03 75.92
C VAL A 520 -38.84 51.30 76.30
N PHE A 521 -37.97 51.06 75.32
CA PHE A 521 -36.53 51.39 75.43
C PHE A 521 -35.97 51.35 74.00
N ARG A 522 -35.83 52.52 73.37
CA ARG A 522 -34.92 52.69 72.22
C ARG A 522 -33.50 52.48 72.75
N LYS A 523 -33.07 51.23 72.86
CA LYS A 523 -31.65 50.92 72.94
C LYS A 523 -31.14 50.99 71.51
N LYS A 524 -30.32 52.00 71.26
CA LYS A 524 -29.52 52.17 70.05
C LYS A 524 -28.56 50.98 69.97
N GLU A 525 -29.07 49.83 69.54
CA GLU A 525 -28.22 48.72 69.13
C GLU A 525 -27.53 49.17 67.86
N LYS A 526 -26.24 49.44 68.01
CA LYS A 526 -25.30 49.59 66.92
C LYS A 526 -25.62 48.51 65.89
N LEU A 527 -25.67 48.89 64.61
CA LEU A 527 -25.22 48.03 63.53
C LEU A 527 -23.87 47.46 63.96
N GLN A 528 -23.89 46.34 64.68
CA GLN A 528 -22.81 45.39 64.59
C GLN A 528 -22.90 44.99 63.15
N SER A 529 -22.01 45.60 62.37
CA SER A 529 -21.48 45.03 61.14
C SER A 529 -21.73 43.54 61.24
N ALA A 530 -22.55 43.03 60.33
CA ALA A 530 -22.51 41.61 60.02
C ALA A 530 -21.02 41.33 59.89
N GLN A 531 -20.46 40.74 60.94
CA GLN A 531 -19.13 40.18 60.87
C GLN A 531 -19.26 39.37 59.60
N ARG A 532 -18.43 39.71 58.62
CA ARG A 532 -17.91 38.79 57.63
C ARG A 532 -17.56 37.52 58.43
N ARG A 533 -18.55 36.69 58.73
CA ARG A 533 -18.37 35.28 58.99
C ARG A 533 -17.89 34.86 57.63
N LYS A 534 -16.56 34.88 57.53
CA LYS A 534 -15.81 34.26 56.46
C LYS A 534 -16.65 33.08 56.04
N ALA A 535 -17.19 33.16 54.84
CA ALA A 535 -17.58 31.95 54.15
C ALA A 535 -16.40 31.01 54.39
N GLN A 536 -16.63 29.88 55.06
CA GLN A 536 -15.67 28.79 55.05
C GLN A 536 -15.65 28.24 53.63
N VAL A 537 -15.21 29.06 52.69
CA VAL A 537 -14.69 28.64 51.41
C VAL A 537 -13.22 28.45 51.73
N GLY A 538 -12.87 27.19 51.99
CA GLY A 538 -11.48 26.78 51.88
C GLY A 538 -10.95 27.35 50.56
N ALA A 539 -9.84 28.07 50.65
CA ALA A 539 -9.13 28.61 49.51
C ALA A 539 -8.81 27.48 48.52
N THR A 540 -9.73 27.25 47.60
CA THR A 540 -9.53 26.51 46.37
C THR A 540 -9.47 27.61 45.35
N ARG A 541 -8.30 27.84 44.75
CA ARG A 541 -8.06 28.84 43.69
C ARG A 541 -9.30 29.01 42.80
N ASP A 542 -9.70 30.25 42.57
CA ASP A 542 -10.60 30.71 41.50
C ASP A 542 -10.09 30.21 40.14
N ASN A 543 -10.41 28.96 39.81
CA ASN A 543 -10.22 28.36 38.49
C ASN A 543 -11.55 28.33 37.71
N SER A 544 -12.54 29.14 38.12
CA SER A 544 -13.83 29.20 37.42
C SER A 544 -13.71 30.10 36.19
N PHE A 545 -14.14 29.62 35.02
CA PHE A 545 -14.10 30.37 33.77
C PHE A 545 -15.10 31.53 33.79
N ASP A 546 -14.70 32.68 33.26
CA ASP A 546 -15.58 33.84 33.13
C ASP A 546 -16.68 33.57 32.10
N THR A 547 -17.84 34.22 32.26
CA THR A 547 -19.00 34.05 31.36
C THR A 547 -18.66 34.26 29.88
N PRO A 548 -17.88 35.28 29.49
CA PRO A 548 -17.45 35.43 28.10
C PRO A 548 -16.58 34.27 27.59
N GLN A 549 -15.72 33.69 28.42
CA GLN A 549 -14.88 32.55 28.04
C GLN A 549 -15.73 31.28 27.83
N LEU A 550 -16.75 31.08 28.65
CA LEU A 550 -17.73 30.00 28.48
C LEU A 550 -18.54 30.19 27.18
N CYS A 551 -18.90 31.43 26.81
CA CYS A 551 -19.56 31.73 25.53
C CYS A 551 -18.67 31.36 24.33
N VAL A 552 -17.37 31.67 24.38
CA VAL A 552 -16.40 31.28 23.33
C VAL A 552 -16.34 29.76 23.17
N ARG A 553 -16.36 29.00 24.28
CA ARG A 553 -16.39 27.52 24.23
C ARG A 553 -17.64 26.99 23.55
N ILE A 554 -18.81 27.53 23.90
CA ILE A 554 -20.09 27.17 23.27
C ILE A 554 -20.04 27.43 21.76
N ASN A 555 -19.61 28.65 21.37
CA ASN A 555 -19.49 29.03 19.97
C ASN A 555 -18.51 28.13 19.21
N THR A 556 -17.39 27.79 19.85
CA THR A 556 -16.38 26.89 19.29
C THR A 556 -16.95 25.51 19.01
N MET A 557 -17.66 24.90 19.96
CA MET A 557 -18.29 23.59 19.77
C MET A 557 -19.38 23.65 18.69
N GLN A 558 -20.14 24.75 18.64
CA GLN A 558 -21.15 24.95 17.60
C GLN A 558 -20.52 25.11 16.21
N ARG A 559 -19.38 25.81 16.09
CA ARG A 559 -18.65 25.92 14.83
C ARG A 559 -18.13 24.57 14.38
N VAL A 560 -17.51 23.80 15.27
CA VAL A 560 -17.06 22.43 14.96
C VAL A 560 -18.22 21.62 14.39
N ARG A 561 -19.40 21.63 15.02
CA ARG A 561 -20.59 20.91 14.49
C ARG A 561 -20.97 21.32 13.06
N LEU A 562 -20.90 22.61 12.73
CA LEU A 562 -21.22 23.08 11.38
C LEU A 562 -20.18 22.63 10.37
N GLU A 563 -18.90 22.70 10.74
CA GLU A 563 -17.79 22.27 9.87
C GLU A 563 -17.78 20.76 9.63
N LEU A 564 -18.11 19.94 10.64
CA LEU A 564 -18.24 18.49 10.46
C LEU A 564 -19.19 18.13 9.32
N VAL A 565 -20.34 18.82 9.21
CA VAL A 565 -21.31 18.61 8.13
C VAL A 565 -20.76 19.05 6.77
N VAL A 566 -19.95 20.10 6.73
CA VAL A 566 -19.28 20.56 5.49
C VAL A 566 -18.24 19.55 5.04
N LEU A 567 -17.42 19.05 5.96
CA LEU A 567 -16.41 18.03 5.70
C LEU A 567 -17.05 16.73 5.18
N GLU A 568 -18.13 16.25 5.82
CA GLU A 568 -18.88 15.06 5.37
C GLU A 568 -19.35 15.20 3.92
N LYS A 569 -19.93 16.35 3.56
CA LYS A 569 -20.40 16.61 2.18
C LYS A 569 -19.24 16.64 1.19
N ARG A 570 -18.11 17.25 1.56
CA ARG A 570 -16.92 17.35 0.70
C ARG A 570 -16.30 15.99 0.43
N ILE A 571 -16.20 15.15 1.46
CA ILE A 571 -15.69 13.77 1.34
C ILE A 571 -16.55 12.95 0.39
N LEU A 572 -17.88 13.06 0.53
CA LEU A 572 -18.82 12.40 -0.38
C LEU A 572 -18.68 12.90 -1.83
N ALA A 573 -18.46 14.20 -2.03
CA ALA A 573 -18.22 14.77 -3.36
C ALA A 573 -16.92 14.24 -3.99
N ASN A 574 -15.82 14.21 -3.23
CA ASN A 574 -14.52 13.71 -3.71
C ASN A 574 -14.54 12.20 -4.03
N LEU A 575 -15.26 11.41 -3.24
CA LEU A 575 -15.46 9.99 -3.55
C LEU A 575 -16.31 9.77 -4.79
N SER A 576 -17.25 10.69 -5.07
CA SER A 576 -18.11 10.62 -6.25
C SER A 576 -17.38 11.02 -7.54
N SER A 577 -16.45 11.99 -7.46
CA SER A 577 -15.63 12.41 -8.60
C SER A 577 -14.51 11.44 -8.96
N SER A 578 -14.06 10.61 -8.01
CA SER A 578 -12.97 9.64 -8.20
C SER A 578 -13.39 8.32 -8.88
N LYS A 579 -14.63 8.18 -9.38
CA LYS A 579 -15.14 6.91 -9.92
C LYS A 579 -14.65 6.60 -11.35
N SER A 580 -13.87 5.52 -11.46
CA SER A 580 -13.90 4.59 -12.59
C SER A 580 -14.63 3.30 -12.16
N SER A 581 -15.52 2.82 -13.03
CA SER A 581 -16.38 1.61 -13.02
C SER A 581 -16.41 0.66 -11.81
N ASN A 582 -17.65 0.39 -11.37
CA ASN A 582 -18.16 -0.74 -10.56
C ASN A 582 -17.99 -0.68 -9.02
N ASN A 583 -19.07 -0.27 -8.34
CA ASN A 583 -19.85 -1.11 -7.42
C ASN A 583 -20.87 -0.26 -6.63
N ASP A 584 -22.11 -0.74 -6.60
CA ASP A 584 -23.25 -0.16 -5.87
C ASP A 584 -23.14 -0.30 -4.34
N ASP A 585 -22.06 -0.89 -3.81
CA ASP A 585 -21.86 -1.16 -2.38
C ASP A 585 -21.37 0.05 -1.56
N ILE A 586 -20.89 1.13 -2.20
CA ILE A 586 -20.39 2.33 -1.48
C ILE A 586 -21.53 3.14 -0.85
N TYR A 587 -22.78 2.97 -1.31
CA TYR A 587 -23.94 3.63 -0.72
C TYR A 587 -24.28 3.17 0.71
N GLY A 588 -23.60 2.13 1.23
CA GLY A 588 -23.76 1.64 2.59
C GLY A 588 -22.80 2.23 3.64
N VAL A 589 -21.72 2.91 3.24
CA VAL A 589 -20.72 3.42 4.21
C VAL A 589 -21.20 4.74 4.79
N ASN A 590 -21.75 4.69 6.00
CA ASN A 590 -22.18 5.85 6.79
C ASN A 590 -20.96 6.65 7.28
N LEU A 591 -20.34 7.41 6.38
CA LEU A 591 -19.20 8.30 6.62
C LEU A 591 -19.68 9.55 7.37
N LYS A 592 -19.87 9.42 8.68
CA LYS A 592 -20.25 10.51 9.57
C LYS A 592 -19.30 10.64 10.75
N PHE A 593 -19.04 11.88 11.16
CA PHE A 593 -18.32 12.23 12.37
C PHE A 593 -19.21 12.04 13.61
N LYS A 594 -19.50 10.77 13.95
CA LYS A 594 -20.47 10.42 14.99
C LYS A 594 -19.98 10.81 16.38
N LEU A 595 -18.69 10.58 16.68
CA LEU A 595 -18.14 10.78 18.02
C LEU A 595 -18.03 12.27 18.35
N SER A 596 -17.44 13.06 17.44
CA SER A 596 -17.26 14.49 17.64
C SER A 596 -18.59 15.26 17.55
N ALA A 597 -19.52 14.90 16.66
CA ALA A 597 -20.84 15.53 16.61
C ALA A 597 -21.63 15.32 17.92
N ALA A 598 -21.64 14.10 18.45
CA ALA A 598 -22.29 13.78 19.71
C ALA A 598 -21.62 14.51 20.90
N ALA A 599 -20.28 14.48 20.96
CA ALA A 599 -19.53 15.15 22.02
C ALA A 599 -19.74 16.68 22.00
N ALA A 600 -19.89 17.29 20.83
CA ALA A 600 -20.15 18.73 20.74
C ALA A 600 -21.56 19.10 21.19
N VAL A 601 -22.59 18.30 20.87
CA VAL A 601 -23.95 18.52 21.37
C VAL A 601 -23.98 18.42 22.89
N GLU A 602 -23.39 17.36 23.44
CA GLU A 602 -23.33 17.13 24.87
C GLU A 602 -22.51 18.21 25.59
N GLY A 603 -21.36 18.59 25.01
CA GLY A 603 -20.51 19.65 25.54
C GLY A 603 -21.22 21.01 25.56
N ILE A 604 -21.96 21.35 24.51
CA ILE A 604 -22.79 22.57 24.49
C ILE A 604 -23.81 22.52 25.63
N HIS A 605 -24.56 21.42 25.75
CA HIS A 605 -25.61 21.30 26.76
C HIS A 605 -25.06 21.49 28.19
N GLN A 606 -23.99 20.78 28.53
CA GLN A 606 -23.39 20.84 29.86
C GLN A 606 -22.78 22.21 30.17
N ILE A 607 -22.16 22.88 29.19
CA ILE A 607 -21.61 24.23 29.40
C ILE A 607 -22.74 25.25 29.57
N CYS A 608 -23.85 25.13 28.83
CA CYS A 608 -25.02 25.99 29.01
C CYS A 608 -25.60 25.86 30.43
N GLU A 609 -25.78 24.63 30.92
CA GLU A 609 -26.27 24.37 32.27
C GLU A 609 -25.28 24.90 33.33
N PHE A 610 -23.99 24.57 33.22
CA PHE A 610 -22.96 25.06 34.14
C PHE A 610 -22.91 26.59 34.20
N MET A 611 -22.93 27.24 33.03
CA MET A 611 -22.93 28.70 32.91
C MET A 611 -24.17 29.30 33.60
N ALA A 612 -25.35 28.72 33.38
CA ALA A 612 -26.59 29.19 33.99
C ALA A 612 -26.55 29.16 35.52
N TYR A 613 -26.15 28.03 36.11
CA TYR A 613 -26.08 27.91 37.57
C TYR A 613 -24.93 28.73 38.16
N LYS A 614 -23.82 28.93 37.43
CA LYS A 614 -22.75 29.87 37.83
C LYS A 614 -23.29 31.30 37.90
N ILE A 615 -23.95 31.77 36.84
CA ILE A 615 -24.49 33.14 36.79
C ILE A 615 -25.47 33.34 37.95
N VAL A 616 -26.43 32.44 38.13
CA VAL A 616 -27.51 32.62 39.10
C VAL A 616 -27.05 32.47 40.56
N PHE A 617 -26.27 31.43 40.88
CA PHE A 617 -25.95 31.11 42.28
C PHE A 617 -24.59 31.61 42.75
N HIS A 618 -23.63 31.80 41.84
CA HIS A 618 -22.30 32.30 42.19
C HIS A 618 -22.19 33.81 41.90
N ASP A 619 -22.39 34.22 40.64
CA ASP A 619 -22.15 35.60 40.23
C ASP A 619 -23.26 36.54 40.78
N LEU A 620 -24.52 36.14 40.67
CA LEU A 620 -25.70 36.83 41.20
C LEU A 620 -26.12 36.34 42.60
N GLY A 621 -25.32 35.48 43.24
CA GLY A 621 -25.63 34.94 44.57
C GLY A 621 -25.81 36.03 45.63
N HIS A 622 -25.12 37.14 45.50
CA HIS A 622 -25.19 38.25 46.45
C HIS A 622 -26.52 39.02 46.40
N VAL A 623 -27.15 39.15 45.23
CA VAL A 623 -28.48 39.76 45.06
C VAL A 623 -29.61 38.74 45.22
N LEU A 624 -29.39 37.48 44.82
CA LEU A 624 -30.38 36.42 44.92
C LEU A 624 -30.38 35.73 46.29
N TRP A 625 -29.29 35.02 46.63
CA TRP A 625 -29.21 34.18 47.81
C TRP A 625 -28.96 34.96 49.12
N ASP A 626 -28.18 36.04 49.06
CA ASP A 626 -27.91 36.88 50.24
C ASP A 626 -28.82 38.13 50.32
N GLY A 627 -29.54 38.45 49.23
CA GLY A 627 -30.37 39.65 49.13
C GLY A 627 -31.88 39.39 49.20
N LEU A 628 -32.42 38.59 48.27
CA LEU A 628 -33.86 38.43 48.08
C LEU A 628 -34.59 37.97 49.36
N TYR A 629 -35.57 38.77 49.79
CA TYR A 629 -36.42 38.60 50.97
C TYR A 629 -35.71 38.53 52.33
N VAL A 630 -34.45 38.93 52.41
CA VAL A 630 -33.72 39.00 53.69
C VAL A 630 -34.24 40.16 54.52
N GLY A 631 -34.69 39.86 55.74
CA GLY A 631 -35.30 40.84 56.65
C GLY A 631 -36.81 40.99 56.41
N GLU A 632 -37.21 42.03 55.66
CA GLU A 632 -38.60 42.31 55.32
C GLU A 632 -38.82 42.21 53.80
N VAL A 633 -39.87 41.50 53.40
CA VAL A 633 -40.19 41.19 51.99
C VAL A 633 -40.42 42.46 51.16
N SER A 634 -41.01 43.50 51.76
CA SER A 634 -41.29 44.79 51.10
C SER A 634 -40.05 45.61 50.73
N TYR A 635 -38.92 45.42 51.42
CA TYR A 635 -37.69 46.19 51.19
C TYR A 635 -36.63 45.43 50.39
N SER A 636 -36.63 44.09 50.48
CA SER A 636 -35.64 43.22 49.84
C SER A 636 -36.27 42.44 48.68
N ARG A 637 -36.70 43.16 47.64
CA ARG A 637 -37.44 42.65 46.49
C ARG A 637 -36.53 42.11 45.37
N ILE A 638 -37.12 41.57 44.29
CA ILE A 638 -36.40 40.89 43.19
C ILE A 638 -35.69 41.82 42.18
N GLU A 639 -36.03 43.11 42.11
CA GLU A 639 -35.54 44.03 41.06
C GLU A 639 -34.01 44.14 40.96
N PRO A 640 -33.23 44.16 42.07
CA PRO A 640 -31.77 44.16 41.97
C PRO A 640 -31.22 42.93 41.23
N PHE A 641 -31.82 41.76 41.46
CA PHE A 641 -31.47 40.53 40.75
C PHE A 641 -31.83 40.62 39.26
N LEU A 642 -33.02 41.14 38.93
CA LEU A 642 -33.45 41.30 37.54
C LEU A 642 -32.54 42.25 36.76
N HIS A 643 -32.15 43.37 37.35
CA HIS A 643 -31.32 44.37 36.68
C HIS A 643 -29.92 43.82 36.35
N GLU A 644 -29.30 43.09 37.28
CA GLU A 644 -28.00 42.46 37.00
C GLU A 644 -28.11 41.27 36.05
N LEU A 645 -29.19 40.49 36.14
CA LEU A 645 -29.44 39.37 35.22
C LEU A 645 -29.64 39.86 33.78
N GLU A 646 -30.30 40.99 33.57
CA GLU A 646 -30.48 41.61 32.26
C GLU A 646 -29.13 41.91 31.57
N GLN A 647 -28.14 42.40 32.33
CA GLN A 647 -26.79 42.65 31.79
C GLN A 647 -26.11 41.37 31.30
N TYR A 648 -26.27 40.26 32.02
CA TYR A 648 -25.77 38.95 31.57
C TYR A 648 -26.50 38.45 30.33
N LEU A 649 -27.82 38.65 30.24
CA LEU A 649 -28.61 38.29 29.05
C LEU A 649 -28.19 39.11 27.82
N GLU A 650 -27.82 40.39 27.98
CA GLU A 650 -27.29 41.22 26.89
C GLU A 650 -25.91 40.74 26.42
N ILE A 651 -25.01 40.40 27.34
CA ILE A 651 -23.70 39.81 27.03
C ILE A 651 -23.89 38.49 26.25
N ILE A 652 -24.78 37.61 26.70
CA ILE A 652 -25.03 36.32 26.05
C ILE A 652 -25.67 36.52 24.67
N SER A 653 -26.60 37.47 24.55
CA SER A 653 -27.27 37.74 23.29
C SER A 653 -26.31 38.26 22.23
N SER A 654 -25.33 39.10 22.63
CA SER A 654 -24.31 39.65 21.73
C SER A 654 -23.15 38.68 21.44
N THR A 655 -22.83 37.76 22.33
CA THR A 655 -21.65 36.88 22.20
C THR A 655 -21.97 35.47 21.70
N VAL A 656 -23.09 34.86 22.10
CA VAL A 656 -23.41 33.46 21.76
C VAL A 656 -24.06 33.36 20.38
N HIS A 657 -23.66 32.34 19.62
CA HIS A 657 -24.19 32.03 18.30
C HIS A 657 -25.71 31.76 18.33
N ASP A 658 -26.45 32.28 17.34
CA ASP A 658 -27.92 32.23 17.24
C ASP A 658 -28.54 30.86 17.54
N LYS A 659 -28.01 29.81 16.89
CA LYS A 659 -28.45 28.42 17.05
C LYS A 659 -28.37 27.86 18.48
N VAL A 660 -27.60 28.48 19.37
CA VAL A 660 -27.43 28.04 20.77
C VAL A 660 -27.95 29.08 21.77
N ARG A 661 -28.06 30.36 21.37
CA ARG A 661 -28.50 31.46 22.23
C ARG A 661 -29.79 31.13 23.00
N THR A 662 -30.83 30.69 22.30
CA THR A 662 -32.11 30.32 22.93
C THR A 662 -31.92 29.27 24.01
N ARG A 663 -31.03 28.30 23.80
CA ARG A 663 -30.76 27.24 24.78
C ARG A 663 -30.12 27.80 26.05
N VAL A 664 -29.10 28.65 25.91
CA VAL A 664 -28.43 29.28 27.07
C VAL A 664 -29.42 30.09 27.88
N ILE A 665 -30.26 30.90 27.22
CA ILE A 665 -31.27 31.74 27.88
C ILE A 665 -32.30 30.87 28.63
N VAL A 666 -32.72 29.74 28.05
CA VAL A 666 -33.64 28.79 28.71
C VAL A 666 -33.00 28.16 29.94
N ASP A 667 -31.74 27.73 29.86
CA ASP A 667 -31.05 27.13 31.00
C ASP A 667 -30.85 28.19 32.12
N ILE A 668 -30.61 29.46 31.78
CA ILE A 668 -30.56 30.60 32.74
C ILE A 668 -31.92 30.87 33.36
N MET A 669 -32.98 30.87 32.57
CA MET A 669 -34.36 31.02 33.05
C MET A 669 -34.70 29.92 34.05
N GLN A 670 -34.39 28.67 33.71
CA GLN A 670 -34.62 27.54 34.59
C GLN A 670 -33.80 27.64 35.89
N ALA A 671 -32.51 28.00 35.81
CA ALA A 671 -31.69 28.23 37.00
C ALA A 671 -32.26 29.38 37.87
N SER A 672 -32.80 30.43 37.26
CA SER A 672 -33.41 31.55 37.97
C SER A 672 -34.70 31.15 38.69
N PHE A 673 -35.54 30.31 38.07
CA PHE A 673 -36.73 29.73 38.71
C PHE A 673 -36.38 28.80 39.86
N ASP A 674 -35.36 27.95 39.68
CA ASP A 674 -34.83 27.10 40.74
C ASP A 674 -34.29 27.94 41.90
N GLY A 675 -33.56 29.02 41.59
CA GLY A 675 -33.04 29.99 42.56
C GLY A 675 -34.15 30.68 43.35
N PHE A 676 -35.20 31.13 42.67
CA PHE A 676 -36.38 31.72 43.30
C PHE A 676 -37.08 30.73 44.24
N LEU A 677 -37.27 29.48 43.82
CA LEU A 677 -37.83 28.42 44.68
C LEU A 677 -36.95 28.09 45.88
N LEU A 678 -35.62 28.02 45.68
CA LEU A 678 -34.68 27.79 46.77
C LEU A 678 -34.71 28.93 47.79
N VAL A 679 -34.85 30.19 47.36
CA VAL A 679 -35.04 31.33 48.27
C VAL A 679 -36.31 31.18 49.10
N LEU A 680 -37.42 30.78 48.49
CA LEU A 680 -38.72 30.63 49.16
C LEU A 680 -38.78 29.43 50.13
N LEU A 681 -38.22 28.28 49.74
CA LEU A 681 -38.38 27.00 50.44
C LEU A 681 -37.15 26.62 51.29
N ALA A 682 -35.98 27.17 50.95
CA ALA A 682 -34.71 26.77 51.53
C ALA A 682 -33.79 27.96 51.81
N GLY A 683 -34.30 29.20 51.87
CA GLY A 683 -33.46 30.39 52.04
C GLY A 683 -32.97 30.65 53.47
N GLY A 684 -33.21 29.74 54.41
CA GLY A 684 -32.68 29.78 55.78
C GLY A 684 -33.34 30.80 56.74
N PRO A 685 -32.71 31.03 57.92
CA PRO A 685 -33.25 31.88 58.98
C PRO A 685 -33.56 33.35 58.65
N PRO A 686 -32.86 34.05 57.73
CA PRO A 686 -33.09 35.49 57.53
C PRO A 686 -34.42 35.83 56.82
N ARG A 687 -35.19 34.83 56.38
CA ARG A 687 -36.42 34.99 55.59
C ARG A 687 -37.64 34.48 56.35
N ALA A 688 -38.68 35.29 56.42
CA ALA A 688 -39.97 34.92 57.00
C ALA A 688 -41.13 35.55 56.21
N PHE A 689 -42.15 34.77 55.88
CA PHE A 689 -43.25 35.17 55.00
C PHE A 689 -44.59 35.17 55.75
N SER A 690 -45.31 36.28 55.69
CA SER A 690 -46.70 36.42 56.15
C SER A 690 -47.68 36.17 55.00
N LEU A 691 -48.98 36.13 55.30
CA LEU A 691 -50.03 36.05 54.26
C LEU A 691 -50.12 37.32 53.40
N GLN A 692 -49.67 38.47 53.90
CA GLN A 692 -49.70 39.73 53.14
C GLN A 692 -48.58 39.78 52.10
N ASP A 693 -47.49 39.05 52.34
CA ASP A 693 -46.33 38.99 51.46
C ASP A 693 -46.59 38.16 50.19
N SER A 694 -47.65 37.33 50.16
CA SER A 694 -47.93 36.45 49.03
C SER A 694 -48.24 37.20 47.74
N ALA A 695 -48.89 38.36 47.82
CA ALA A 695 -49.14 39.24 46.67
C ALA A 695 -47.84 39.82 46.10
N ILE A 696 -46.89 40.17 46.97
CA ILE A 696 -45.56 40.69 46.57
C ILE A 696 -44.77 39.58 45.89
N ILE A 697 -44.78 38.36 46.43
CA ILE A 697 -44.06 37.21 45.85
C ILE A 697 -44.61 36.86 44.45
N GLU A 698 -45.93 36.90 44.26
CA GLU A 698 -46.53 36.68 42.94
C GLU A 698 -46.21 37.78 41.94
N GLU A 699 -46.16 39.03 42.39
CA GLU A 699 -45.74 40.17 41.56
C GLU A 699 -44.27 40.03 41.14
N ASP A 700 -43.38 39.71 42.08
CA ASP A 700 -41.96 39.50 41.82
C ASP A 700 -41.73 38.34 40.84
N PHE A 701 -42.51 37.28 40.93
CA PHE A 701 -42.45 36.19 39.96
C PHE A 701 -42.91 36.63 38.56
N LYS A 702 -43.93 37.51 38.45
CA LYS A 702 -44.35 38.09 37.17
C LYS A 702 -43.26 38.98 36.57
N TYR A 703 -42.51 39.73 37.39
CA TYR A 703 -41.37 40.50 36.90
C TYR A 703 -40.25 39.59 36.39
N LEU A 704 -39.98 38.48 37.08
CA LEU A 704 -38.99 37.49 36.63
C LEU A 704 -39.37 36.84 35.30
N THR A 705 -40.63 36.39 35.13
CA THR A 705 -41.08 35.83 33.85
C THR A 705 -41.14 36.90 32.75
N GLY A 706 -41.52 38.14 33.11
CA GLY A 706 -41.55 39.29 32.22
C GLY A 706 -40.19 39.62 31.60
N LEU A 707 -39.10 39.50 32.37
CA LEU A 707 -37.74 39.69 31.86
C LEU A 707 -37.42 38.75 30.70
N PHE A 708 -37.71 37.46 30.83
CA PHE A 708 -37.43 36.47 29.77
C PHE A 708 -38.38 36.58 28.58
N TRP A 709 -39.58 37.14 28.76
CA TRP A 709 -40.49 37.43 27.65
C TRP A 709 -40.05 38.66 26.85
N SER A 710 -39.48 39.67 27.51
CA SER A 710 -38.92 40.89 26.89
C SER A 710 -39.87 41.54 25.86
N ASN A 711 -41.16 41.71 26.21
CA ASN A 711 -42.19 42.29 25.33
C ASN A 711 -42.36 41.61 23.95
N GLY A 712 -41.97 40.33 23.83
CA GLY A 712 -42.05 39.55 22.59
C GLY A 712 -40.73 39.37 21.85
N ASP A 713 -39.67 40.07 22.26
CA ASP A 713 -38.33 39.95 21.68
C ASP A 713 -37.48 38.84 22.35
N GLY A 714 -37.98 38.23 23.43
CA GLY A 714 -37.31 37.21 24.23
C GLY A 714 -37.71 35.76 23.89
N LEU A 715 -37.96 34.95 24.92
CA LEU A 715 -38.38 33.55 24.78
C LEU A 715 -39.87 33.43 24.45
N PRO A 716 -40.29 32.37 23.71
CA PRO A 716 -41.70 32.08 23.46
C PRO A 716 -42.46 31.83 24.78
N VAL A 717 -43.68 32.36 24.88
CA VAL A 717 -44.52 32.25 26.08
C VAL A 717 -44.75 30.79 26.49
N GLU A 718 -44.99 29.91 25.53
CA GLU A 718 -45.19 28.46 25.77
C GLU A 718 -44.00 27.82 26.49
N LEU A 719 -42.78 28.26 26.19
CA LEU A 719 -41.56 27.75 26.82
C LEU A 719 -41.41 28.29 28.25
N ILE A 720 -41.73 29.57 28.46
CA ILE A 720 -41.73 30.19 29.79
C ILE A 720 -42.76 29.48 30.68
N GLU A 721 -43.99 29.30 30.21
CA GLU A 721 -45.07 28.61 30.93
C GLU A 721 -44.64 27.19 31.33
N LYS A 722 -44.10 26.43 30.37
CA LYS A 722 -43.62 25.06 30.61
C LYS A 722 -42.57 24.99 31.73
N HIS A 723 -41.58 25.86 31.71
CA HIS A 723 -40.50 25.84 32.71
C HIS A 723 -40.91 26.50 34.04
N SER A 724 -41.93 27.38 34.04
CA SER A 724 -42.46 28.05 35.24
C SER A 724 -43.49 27.21 36.03
N ALA A 725 -43.99 26.12 35.47
CA ALA A 725 -45.10 25.33 36.01
C ALA A 725 -44.92 24.93 37.49
N THR A 726 -43.70 24.51 37.88
CA THR A 726 -43.40 24.14 39.26
C THR A 726 -43.53 25.33 40.22
N VAL A 727 -43.05 26.51 39.81
CA VAL A 727 -43.15 27.74 40.62
C VAL A 727 -44.61 28.14 40.76
N GLN A 728 -45.35 28.17 39.64
CA GLN A 728 -46.78 28.50 39.63
C GLN A 728 -47.62 27.55 40.50
N ALA A 729 -47.25 26.28 40.58
CA ALA A 729 -47.92 25.31 41.43
C ALA A 729 -47.64 25.50 42.93
N ILE A 730 -46.51 26.11 43.30
CA ILE A 730 -46.07 26.31 44.70
C ILE A 730 -46.53 27.66 45.26
N LEU A 731 -46.62 28.70 44.42
CA LEU A 731 -47.04 30.05 44.84
C LEU A 731 -48.38 30.09 45.63
N PRO A 732 -49.43 29.31 45.26
CA PRO A 732 -50.68 29.27 46.03
C PRO A 732 -50.51 28.82 47.49
N LEU A 733 -49.48 28.04 47.82
CA LEU A 733 -49.19 27.67 49.21
C LEU A 733 -48.85 28.88 50.07
N PHE A 734 -48.31 29.95 49.49
CA PHE A 734 -48.02 31.18 50.22
C PHE A 734 -49.28 32.01 50.52
N HIS A 735 -50.35 31.82 49.74
CA HIS A 735 -51.68 32.39 49.96
C HIS A 735 -52.56 31.58 50.93
N ALA A 736 -52.32 30.27 51.05
CA ALA A 736 -53.14 29.39 51.87
C ALA A 736 -53.00 29.65 53.38
N ASP A 737 -54.11 29.52 54.10
CA ASP A 737 -54.13 29.64 55.56
C ASP A 737 -53.22 28.61 56.24
N THR A 738 -52.51 29.03 57.29
CA THR A 738 -51.56 28.17 58.02
C THR A 738 -52.19 26.87 58.52
N GLU A 739 -53.45 26.90 58.97
CA GLU A 739 -54.17 25.70 59.43
C GLU A 739 -54.45 24.72 58.30
N HIS A 740 -54.76 25.22 57.10
CA HIS A 740 -55.00 24.40 55.92
C HIS A 740 -53.71 23.68 55.47
N ILE A 741 -52.57 24.39 55.46
CA ILE A 741 -51.26 23.80 55.14
C ILE A 741 -50.87 22.72 56.16
N ILE A 742 -51.16 22.94 57.45
CA ILE A 742 -50.91 21.94 58.50
C ILE A 742 -51.77 20.69 58.30
N GLN A 743 -53.06 20.85 57.98
CA GLN A 743 -53.96 19.71 57.71
C GLN A 743 -53.49 18.91 56.50
N GLN A 744 -53.20 19.58 55.38
CA GLN A 744 -52.65 18.94 54.18
C GLN A 744 -51.33 18.23 54.46
N PHE A 745 -50.42 18.86 55.21
CA PHE A 745 -49.14 18.26 55.59
C PHE A 745 -49.34 16.99 56.42
N ILE A 746 -50.23 17.00 57.42
CA ILE A 746 -50.53 15.83 58.25
C ILE A 746 -51.08 14.69 57.39
N GLN A 747 -52.06 15.00 56.53
CA GLN A 747 -52.70 14.01 55.66
C GLN A 747 -51.67 13.35 54.74
N LEU A 748 -50.91 14.14 53.97
CA LEU A 748 -49.94 13.62 53.01
C LEU A 748 -48.79 12.87 53.70
N THR A 749 -48.34 13.34 54.87
CA THR A 749 -47.29 12.64 55.64
C THR A 749 -47.79 11.28 56.14
N MET A 750 -49.05 11.18 56.57
CA MET A 750 -49.67 9.93 57.02
C MET A 750 -49.92 8.95 55.87
N GLU A 751 -50.37 9.46 54.73
CA GLU A 751 -50.61 8.68 53.50
C GLU A 751 -49.30 8.09 52.95
N MET A 752 -48.21 8.86 52.96
CA MET A 752 -46.94 8.44 52.36
C MET A 752 -46.03 7.62 53.29
N TYR A 753 -46.00 7.93 54.60
CA TYR A 753 -45.04 7.33 55.54
C TYR A 753 -45.70 6.49 56.65
N GLY A 754 -47.03 6.39 56.65
CA GLY A 754 -47.79 5.61 57.61
C GLY A 754 -47.89 6.23 59.01
N SER A 755 -48.74 5.65 59.86
CA SER A 755 -48.93 6.10 61.24
C SER A 755 -47.79 5.61 62.14
N SER A 756 -47.08 6.54 62.80
CA SER A 756 -46.05 6.21 63.79
C SER A 756 -46.66 5.89 65.16
N VAL A 757 -46.16 4.83 65.82
CA VAL A 757 -46.56 4.38 67.16
C VAL A 757 -46.12 5.37 68.28
N LYS A 758 -45.29 6.36 67.95
CA LYS A 758 -44.93 7.48 68.84
C LYS A 758 -45.68 8.73 68.39
N SER A 759 -46.14 9.56 69.32
CA SER A 759 -46.95 10.78 69.13
C SER A 759 -46.34 11.92 68.27
N ARG A 760 -45.31 11.64 67.45
CA ARG A 760 -44.63 12.59 66.55
C ARG A 760 -44.68 12.08 65.10
N LEU A 761 -44.96 13.00 64.18
CA LEU A 761 -44.94 12.75 62.74
C LEU A 761 -43.52 12.42 62.25
N PRO A 762 -43.36 11.51 61.26
CA PRO A 762 -42.07 11.23 60.65
C PRO A 762 -41.53 12.48 59.94
N MET A 763 -40.21 12.62 59.87
CA MET A 763 -39.56 13.72 59.15
C MET A 763 -39.47 13.35 57.67
N PRO A 764 -40.08 14.11 56.74
CA PRO A 764 -40.01 13.79 55.33
C PRO A 764 -38.59 14.02 54.79
N PRO A 765 -38.06 13.12 53.93
CA PRO A 765 -36.79 13.32 53.25
C PRO A 765 -36.84 14.57 52.36
N THR A 766 -35.68 15.17 52.08
CA THR A 766 -35.60 16.25 51.09
C THR A 766 -35.93 15.73 49.70
N PRO A 767 -36.82 16.39 48.95
CA PRO A 767 -37.25 15.93 47.65
C PRO A 767 -36.22 16.31 46.57
N ASP A 768 -36.13 15.50 45.52
CA ASP A 768 -35.31 15.81 44.35
C ASP A 768 -35.92 16.93 43.48
N GLN A 769 -37.26 17.09 43.54
CA GLN A 769 -38.02 18.14 42.87
C GLN A 769 -39.12 18.69 43.79
N TRP A 770 -39.31 20.01 43.78
CA TRP A 770 -40.34 20.66 44.58
C TRP A 770 -41.73 20.39 44.00
N SER A 771 -42.71 20.08 44.85
CA SER A 771 -44.11 19.96 44.42
C SER A 771 -45.07 20.31 45.55
N PRO A 772 -46.26 20.84 45.25
CA PRO A 772 -47.23 21.19 46.30
C PRO A 772 -47.78 19.96 47.04
N GLY A 773 -47.71 18.77 46.42
CA GLY A 773 -48.12 17.51 47.03
C GLY A 773 -47.01 16.81 47.83
N ASP A 774 -45.80 17.35 47.88
CA ASP A 774 -44.69 16.77 48.63
C ASP A 774 -44.68 17.29 50.09
N PRO A 775 -44.68 16.38 51.10
CA PRO A 775 -44.68 16.77 52.50
C PRO A 775 -43.47 17.65 52.91
N ASN A 776 -42.28 17.46 52.32
CA ASN A 776 -41.12 18.28 52.68
C ASN A 776 -41.26 19.72 52.17
N THR A 777 -41.86 19.91 51.00
CA THR A 777 -42.18 21.22 50.43
C THR A 777 -43.13 21.98 51.36
N LEU A 778 -44.21 21.35 51.82
CA LEU A 778 -45.15 21.95 52.80
C LEU A 778 -44.47 22.24 54.14
N LEU A 779 -43.62 21.33 54.62
CA LEU A 779 -42.83 21.53 55.85
C LEU A 779 -41.93 22.77 55.74
N ARG A 780 -41.30 22.97 54.59
CA ARG A 780 -40.45 24.14 54.31
C ARG A 780 -41.23 25.44 54.26
N VAL A 781 -42.40 25.45 53.62
CA VAL A 781 -43.32 26.62 53.66
C VAL A 781 -43.69 26.95 55.12
N LEU A 782 -44.01 25.95 55.95
CA LEU A 782 -44.30 26.17 57.37
C LEU A 782 -43.09 26.69 58.17
N CYS A 783 -41.87 26.25 57.83
CA CYS A 783 -40.63 26.73 58.48
C CYS A 783 -40.37 28.22 58.23
N HIS A 784 -40.76 28.71 57.04
CA HIS A 784 -40.64 30.11 56.67
C HIS A 784 -41.88 30.95 56.98
N ARG A 785 -43.02 30.34 57.36
CA ARG A 785 -44.26 31.06 57.71
C ARG A 785 -44.11 31.87 58.99
N ASN A 786 -44.37 33.18 58.92
CA ASN A 786 -44.37 34.08 60.08
C ASN A 786 -45.71 34.04 60.82
N ASP A 787 -46.04 32.89 61.41
CA ASP A 787 -47.30 32.65 62.10
C ASP A 787 -47.06 31.87 63.43
N GLU A 788 -47.78 32.23 64.49
CA GLU A 788 -47.72 31.54 65.77
C GLU A 788 -48.17 30.07 65.68
N VAL A 789 -49.18 29.78 64.86
CA VAL A 789 -49.76 28.45 64.68
C VAL A 789 -48.71 27.52 64.04
N ALA A 790 -48.03 27.98 62.98
CA ALA A 790 -46.92 27.25 62.35
C ALA A 790 -45.77 27.02 63.34
N ALA A 791 -45.36 28.06 64.08
CA ALA A 791 -44.26 27.95 65.04
C ALA A 791 -44.57 26.99 66.20
N LYS A 792 -45.81 26.96 66.70
CA LYS A 792 -46.27 26.00 67.73
C LYS A 792 -46.32 24.57 67.18
N PHE A 793 -46.81 24.38 65.96
CA PHE A 793 -46.87 23.09 65.28
C PHE A 793 -45.47 22.47 65.09
N LEU A 794 -44.53 23.24 64.53
CA LEU A 794 -43.15 22.79 64.28
C LEU A 794 -42.39 22.49 65.57
N LYS A 795 -42.63 23.27 66.64
CA LYS A 795 -42.06 23.01 67.97
C LYS A 795 -42.58 21.67 68.52
N LYS A 796 -43.88 21.41 68.43
CA LYS A 796 -44.53 20.21 69.01
C LYS A 796 -44.09 18.92 68.31
N ASN A 797 -44.03 18.92 66.99
CA ASN A 797 -43.80 17.69 66.21
C ASN A 797 -42.31 17.40 65.95
N TYR A 798 -41.48 18.44 65.74
CA TYR A 798 -40.10 18.27 65.28
C TYR A 798 -39.04 18.92 66.19
N ASN A 799 -39.43 19.64 67.26
CA ASN A 799 -38.52 20.36 68.16
C ASN A 799 -37.53 21.32 67.44
N LEU A 800 -37.94 21.92 66.31
CA LEU A 800 -37.08 22.84 65.56
C LEU A 800 -36.68 24.08 66.40
N SER A 801 -35.44 24.52 66.25
CA SER A 801 -34.90 25.72 66.92
C SER A 801 -35.58 26.99 66.39
N LYS A 802 -35.74 28.00 67.27
CA LYS A 802 -36.18 29.34 66.84
C LYS A 802 -35.08 29.97 65.99
N LYS A 803 -35.49 30.71 64.95
CA LYS A 803 -34.61 31.68 64.26
C LYS A 803 -34.03 32.64 65.30
N VAL A 804 -32.71 32.85 65.26
CA VAL A 804 -31.98 33.85 66.06
C VAL A 804 -31.89 35.12 65.27
#